data_AF-A0A1D3TTF9-F1
#
_entry.id   AF-A0A1D3TTF9-F1
#
_cell.length_a   1.000
_cell.length_b   1.000
_cell.length_c   1.000
_cell.angle_alpha   90.00
_cell.angle_beta   90.00
_cell.angle_gamma   90.00
#
_symmetry.space_group_name_H-M   'P 1'
#
loop_
_entity.id
_entity.type
_entity.pdbx_description
1 polymer ?
#
loop_
_entity_poly.entity_id
_entity_poly.type
_entity_poly.pdbx_seq_one_letter_code
_entity_poly.pdbx_strand_id
1 'polypeptide(L)'
;MKFKRISTKMLVMLLPVIMLFMFLLVTVSYMSSRKIIREEISGKMNAEMTIEARGITSKLGEVSGMAGQIAKAVESTYQSVSLKQYEEYAGKAIYQNGLALGSGIWFEPYKYNPEEKYTGPYIFKNGDKPEVTYDYSNEEYDYFKYDWYENAVRGNGQPVFSELYYDETLDTTMMSCTAPMNVNGAFLGAVTVDIDISEIQNLISSLKVGKNGNAMLLTADGTYITNRNSEKVMTANIGSDENKSLVELSKAILKNGSGSGTMTEDGEKYDIYYTTIDTLGWKLLFRIPQSEVNAPVRELMLKMCILGFAAILATVVIIILLVKSLVREIRKANSFALRLAEGDFSVDAIEIKAEDEIGQLCSSLNTMMYRNKEVITSIADDADSISSVSGTLDDATVTMVTNFEMIEDAIRKIGEDMTNSSAATEEVNASVEEVNAAVLFLSQATNESHRMATDIKDRAAEIEKKSISSFEAATQLAEMHENNLHKSIEDAKIVASVGVMAEAISKIAAQVNLLSLNASIEAARAGEQGKGFAVVAGEIGSLASQTAATVGNIKKTIVSVQEAFNRLTDNSQQLLVFVKETVNPDYQSFVSAANQYGKDAGDIDSTTTRIVEMTSNIETILNEVMAAIQNIAEASQNTVNNSDSIITSVEDASKMAGDISKMVSEEKMIAENLETMVKSYKL
;
A
#
# COMPACT_ATOMS: atom_id res chain seq x y z
N MET A 1 -43.06 26.69 -8.09
CA MET A 1 -43.03 25.74 -9.23
C MET A 1 -41.76 24.88 -9.15
N LYS A 2 -41.87 23.54 -9.12
CA LYS A 2 -40.69 22.67 -9.26
C LYS A 2 -40.31 22.57 -10.74
N PHE A 3 -39.32 23.34 -11.18
CA PHE A 3 -38.82 23.28 -12.55
C PHE A 3 -37.99 22.00 -12.78
N LYS A 4 -38.32 21.22 -13.82
CA LYS A 4 -37.67 19.92 -14.14
C LYS A 4 -36.32 20.05 -14.86
N ARG A 5 -36.00 21.21 -15.45
CA ARG A 5 -34.75 21.44 -16.19
C ARG A 5 -33.82 22.40 -15.43
N ILE A 6 -32.54 22.03 -15.33
CA ILE A 6 -31.50 22.83 -14.66
C ILE A 6 -31.40 24.23 -15.30
N SER A 7 -31.53 24.33 -16.63
CA SER A 7 -31.51 25.61 -17.36
C SER A 7 -32.62 26.54 -16.91
N THR A 8 -33.82 26.02 -16.68
CA THR A 8 -34.95 26.82 -16.20
C THR A 8 -34.76 27.29 -14.76
N LYS A 9 -34.14 26.47 -13.90
CA LYS A 9 -33.81 26.89 -12.52
C LYS A 9 -32.79 28.03 -12.50
N MET A 10 -31.72 27.93 -13.30
CA MET A 10 -30.69 28.98 -13.37
C MET A 10 -31.23 30.30 -13.96
N LEU A 11 -32.04 30.23 -15.02
CA LEU A 11 -32.69 31.41 -15.61
C LEU A 11 -33.61 32.13 -14.63
N VAL A 12 -34.45 31.40 -13.89
CA VAL A 12 -35.38 32.00 -12.92
C VAL A 12 -34.65 32.62 -11.72
N MET A 13 -33.48 32.12 -11.36
CA MET A 13 -32.71 32.63 -10.22
C MET A 13 -31.87 33.87 -10.56
N LEU A 14 -31.23 33.90 -11.75
CA LEU A 14 -30.27 34.96 -12.11
C LEU A 14 -30.91 36.16 -12.82
N LEU A 15 -31.90 35.92 -13.69
CA LEU A 15 -32.48 36.96 -14.54
C LEU A 15 -33.16 38.11 -13.75
N PRO A 16 -33.93 37.86 -12.66
CA PRO A 16 -34.55 38.93 -11.88
C PRO A 16 -33.53 39.86 -11.21
N VAL A 17 -32.42 39.29 -10.73
CA VAL A 17 -31.33 40.06 -10.08
C VAL A 17 -30.68 41.00 -11.08
N ILE A 18 -30.39 40.51 -12.29
CA ILE A 18 -29.77 41.32 -13.35
C ILE A 18 -30.70 42.44 -13.82
N MET A 19 -32.00 42.16 -14.00
CA MET A 19 -32.99 43.17 -14.36
C MET A 19 -33.10 44.28 -13.30
N LEU A 20 -33.07 43.92 -12.01
CA LEU A 20 -33.11 44.88 -10.91
C LEU A 20 -31.90 45.84 -10.95
N PHE A 21 -30.69 45.31 -11.11
CA PHE A 21 -29.47 46.11 -11.18
C PHE A 21 -29.44 47.03 -12.41
N MET A 22 -29.89 46.55 -13.58
CA MET A 22 -29.97 47.39 -14.78
C MET A 22 -30.95 48.55 -14.61
N PHE A 23 -32.12 48.29 -14.03
CA PHE A 23 -33.12 49.32 -13.77
C PHE A 23 -32.58 50.41 -12.83
N LEU A 24 -31.89 50.00 -11.76
CA LEU A 24 -31.29 50.92 -10.79
C LEU A 24 -30.21 51.79 -11.44
N LEU A 25 -29.36 51.21 -12.30
CA LEU A 25 -28.29 51.93 -12.98
C LEU A 25 -28.81 53.00 -13.95
N VAL A 26 -29.83 52.68 -14.75
CA VAL A 26 -30.48 53.63 -15.68
C VAL A 26 -31.09 54.81 -14.91
N THR A 27 -31.75 54.53 -13.79
CA THR A 27 -32.42 55.55 -12.96
C THR A 27 -31.40 56.53 -12.35
N VAL A 28 -30.31 56.01 -11.78
CA VAL A 28 -29.24 56.85 -11.19
C VAL A 28 -28.58 57.72 -12.26
N SER A 29 -28.30 57.16 -13.43
CA SER A 29 -27.63 57.89 -14.51
C SER A 29 -28.48 59.06 -15.03
N TYR A 30 -29.79 58.83 -15.22
CA TYR A 30 -30.73 59.89 -15.62
C TYR A 30 -30.78 61.06 -14.62
N MET A 31 -30.86 60.76 -13.32
CA MET A 31 -30.90 61.78 -12.27
C MET A 31 -29.61 62.62 -12.25
N SER A 32 -28.45 61.96 -12.40
CA SER A 32 -27.15 62.63 -12.41
C SER A 32 -27.01 63.57 -13.61
N SER A 33 -27.27 63.07 -14.83
CA SER A 33 -27.10 63.86 -16.06
C SER A 33 -28.01 65.08 -16.10
N ARG A 34 -29.25 64.96 -15.61
CA ARG A 34 -30.18 66.09 -15.53
C ARG A 34 -29.67 67.21 -14.62
N LYS A 35 -29.04 66.86 -13.50
CA LYS A 35 -28.48 67.83 -12.55
C LYS A 35 -27.31 68.60 -13.16
N ILE A 36 -26.33 67.88 -13.70
CA ILE A 36 -25.09 68.45 -14.26
C ILE A 36 -25.40 69.44 -15.39
N ILE A 37 -26.26 69.07 -16.33
CA ILE A 37 -26.58 69.91 -17.51
C ILE A 37 -27.25 71.23 -17.10
N ARG A 38 -28.11 71.21 -16.06
CA ARG A 38 -28.76 72.43 -15.57
C ARG A 38 -27.79 73.38 -14.86
N GLU A 39 -26.88 72.83 -14.06
CA GLU A 39 -25.84 73.64 -13.40
C GLU A 39 -24.93 74.31 -14.42
N GLU A 40 -24.54 73.60 -15.48
CA GLU A 40 -23.70 74.13 -16.56
C GLU A 40 -24.37 75.27 -17.34
N ILE A 41 -25.62 75.09 -17.76
CA ILE A 41 -26.38 76.13 -18.49
C ILE A 41 -26.59 77.36 -17.61
N SER A 42 -26.95 77.18 -16.34
CA SER A 42 -27.12 78.28 -15.40
C SER A 42 -25.82 79.08 -15.19
N GLY A 43 -24.68 78.39 -15.08
CA GLY A 43 -23.38 79.05 -14.96
C GLY A 43 -23.05 79.90 -16.19
N LYS A 44 -23.30 79.35 -17.38
CA LYS A 44 -23.07 80.05 -18.65
C LYS A 44 -23.92 81.31 -18.79
N MET A 45 -25.22 81.24 -18.51
CA MET A 45 -26.14 82.38 -18.64
C MET A 45 -25.77 83.55 -17.72
N ASN A 46 -25.41 83.25 -16.46
CA ASN A 46 -24.96 84.28 -15.52
C ASN A 46 -23.67 84.98 -15.99
N ALA A 47 -22.73 84.23 -16.58
CA ALA A 47 -21.49 84.78 -17.09
C ALA A 47 -21.72 85.71 -18.29
N GLU A 48 -22.50 85.27 -19.29
CA GLU A 48 -22.83 86.08 -20.49
C GLU A 48 -23.56 87.37 -20.11
N MET A 49 -24.56 87.29 -19.26
CA MET A 49 -25.33 88.45 -18.81
C MET A 49 -24.46 89.47 -18.05
N THR A 50 -23.48 89.01 -17.26
CA THR A 50 -22.53 89.89 -16.58
C THR A 50 -21.62 90.63 -17.56
N ILE A 51 -21.22 89.97 -18.66
CA ILE A 51 -20.40 90.58 -19.71
C ILE A 51 -21.20 91.70 -20.39
N GLU A 52 -22.45 91.44 -20.77
CA GLU A 52 -23.30 92.41 -21.45
C GLU A 52 -23.63 93.63 -20.57
N ALA A 53 -23.97 93.40 -19.30
CA ALA A 53 -24.21 94.48 -18.34
C ALA A 53 -23.01 95.42 -18.18
N ARG A 54 -21.79 94.86 -18.08
CA ARG A 54 -20.55 95.65 -18.04
C ARG A 54 -20.29 96.42 -19.33
N GLY A 55 -20.62 95.83 -20.48
CA GLY A 55 -20.49 96.49 -21.78
C GLY A 55 -21.33 97.76 -21.86
N ILE A 56 -22.57 97.72 -21.35
CA ILE A 56 -23.47 98.88 -21.29
C ILE A 56 -22.94 99.93 -20.31
N THR A 57 -22.52 99.51 -19.11
CA THR A 57 -21.87 100.41 -18.12
C THR A 57 -20.68 101.15 -18.72
N SER A 58 -19.80 100.46 -19.45
CA SER A 58 -18.63 101.06 -20.09
C SER A 58 -19.02 102.13 -21.11
N LYS A 59 -19.99 101.81 -21.96
CA LYS A 59 -20.53 102.69 -23.00
C LYS A 59 -21.17 103.97 -22.42
N LEU A 60 -21.93 103.85 -21.33
CA LEU A 60 -22.45 105.02 -20.60
C LEU A 60 -21.32 105.84 -19.98
N GLY A 61 -20.29 105.18 -19.43
CA GLY A 61 -19.10 105.84 -18.90
C GLY A 61 -18.36 106.70 -19.93
N GLU A 62 -18.30 106.26 -21.20
CA GLU A 62 -17.72 107.06 -22.29
C GLU A 62 -18.48 108.37 -22.53
N VAL A 63 -19.82 108.32 -22.51
CA VAL A 63 -20.66 109.52 -22.68
C VAL A 63 -20.51 110.48 -21.48
N SER A 64 -20.49 109.94 -20.26
CA SER A 64 -20.23 110.72 -19.05
C SER A 64 -18.87 111.41 -19.08
N GLY A 65 -17.83 110.68 -19.51
CA GLY A 65 -16.49 111.23 -19.70
C GLY A 65 -16.45 112.34 -20.75
N MET A 66 -17.21 112.19 -21.84
CA MET A 66 -17.33 113.21 -22.89
C MET A 66 -17.96 114.51 -22.37
N ALA A 67 -19.11 114.43 -21.70
CA ALA A 67 -19.79 115.59 -21.13
C ALA A 67 -18.85 116.37 -20.19
N GLY A 68 -18.12 115.65 -19.33
CA GLY A 68 -17.13 116.24 -18.42
C GLY A 68 -15.93 116.88 -19.13
N GLN A 69 -15.46 116.33 -20.25
CA GLN A 69 -14.36 116.92 -21.03
C GLN A 69 -14.77 118.22 -21.72
N ILE A 70 -15.97 118.25 -22.32
CA ILE A 70 -16.52 119.45 -22.94
C ILE A 70 -16.73 120.55 -21.88
N ALA A 71 -17.32 120.21 -20.73
CA ALA A 71 -17.50 121.16 -19.63
C ALA A 71 -16.18 121.79 -19.18
N LYS A 72 -15.14 120.99 -18.92
CA LYS A 72 -13.81 121.49 -18.51
C LYS A 72 -13.13 122.36 -19.57
N ALA A 73 -13.32 122.04 -20.85
CA ALA A 73 -12.80 122.87 -21.93
C ALA A 73 -13.43 124.27 -21.90
N VAL A 74 -14.75 124.34 -21.68
CA VAL A 74 -15.46 125.63 -21.56
C VAL A 74 -15.04 126.39 -20.30
N GLU A 75 -15.04 125.75 -19.13
CA GLU A 75 -14.64 126.36 -17.84
C GLU A 75 -13.30 127.11 -17.93
N SER A 76 -12.32 126.50 -18.58
CA SER A 76 -10.95 127.02 -18.62
C SER A 76 -10.73 128.13 -19.63
N THR A 77 -11.59 128.28 -20.64
CA THR A 77 -11.31 129.15 -21.79
C THR A 77 -12.45 130.07 -22.22
N TYR A 78 -13.61 130.08 -21.53
CA TYR A 78 -14.81 130.78 -22.02
C TYR A 78 -14.65 132.29 -22.25
N GLN A 79 -13.67 132.93 -21.61
CA GLN A 79 -13.36 134.36 -21.80
C GLN A 79 -12.47 134.65 -23.02
N SER A 80 -11.77 133.64 -23.55
CA SER A 80 -10.78 133.79 -24.63
C SER A 80 -11.14 133.02 -25.91
N VAL A 81 -12.12 132.13 -25.84
CA VAL A 81 -12.56 131.27 -26.93
C VAL A 81 -14.01 131.59 -27.30
N SER A 82 -14.29 131.69 -28.59
CA SER A 82 -15.64 131.96 -29.10
C SER A 82 -16.54 130.73 -28.96
N LEU A 83 -17.84 130.95 -28.74
CA LEU A 83 -18.87 129.89 -28.75
C LEU A 83 -18.75 128.93 -29.94
N LYS A 84 -18.48 129.47 -31.14
CA LYS A 84 -18.29 128.68 -32.37
C LYS A 84 -17.18 127.63 -32.28
N GLN A 85 -16.11 127.90 -31.53
CA GLN A 85 -15.04 126.92 -31.34
C GLN A 85 -15.45 125.79 -30.39
N TYR A 86 -16.31 126.08 -29.40
CA TYR A 86 -16.89 125.05 -28.56
C TYR A 86 -17.92 124.21 -29.31
N GLU A 87 -18.73 124.82 -30.18
CA GLU A 87 -19.64 124.11 -31.08
C GLU A 87 -18.89 123.10 -31.95
N GLU A 88 -17.77 123.49 -32.56
CA GLU A 88 -16.94 122.59 -33.37
C GLU A 88 -16.28 121.47 -32.54
N TYR A 89 -15.85 121.77 -31.32
CA TYR A 89 -15.23 120.79 -30.41
C TYR A 89 -16.25 119.76 -29.92
N ALA A 90 -17.38 120.23 -29.37
CA ALA A 90 -18.48 119.39 -28.92
C ALA A 90 -19.04 118.56 -30.10
N GLY A 91 -19.22 119.19 -31.26
CA GLY A 91 -19.64 118.53 -32.50
C GLY A 91 -18.73 117.37 -32.90
N LYS A 92 -17.40 117.53 -32.85
CA LYS A 92 -16.46 116.43 -33.12
C LYS A 92 -16.54 115.33 -32.07
N ALA A 93 -16.67 115.70 -30.79
CA ALA A 93 -16.74 114.75 -29.70
C ALA A 93 -17.98 113.86 -29.84
N ILE A 94 -19.17 114.44 -30.01
CA ILE A 94 -20.40 113.66 -30.17
C ILE A 94 -20.35 112.79 -31.44
N TYR A 95 -19.77 113.28 -32.54
CA TYR A 95 -19.72 112.55 -33.81
C TYR A 95 -18.90 111.26 -33.74
N GLN A 96 -17.88 111.22 -32.88
CA GLN A 96 -17.01 110.05 -32.71
C GLN A 96 -17.56 108.98 -31.77
N ASN A 97 -18.59 109.29 -30.97
CA ASN A 97 -19.19 108.33 -30.05
C ASN A 97 -20.50 107.77 -30.60
N GLY A 98 -20.62 106.45 -30.64
CA GLY A 98 -21.78 105.77 -31.22
C GLY A 98 -23.08 105.91 -30.43
N LEU A 99 -23.04 106.36 -29.17
CA LEU A 99 -24.23 106.57 -28.33
C LEU A 99 -24.66 108.03 -28.21
N ALA A 100 -23.72 108.97 -28.36
CA ALA A 100 -24.05 110.40 -28.27
C ALA A 100 -24.92 110.82 -29.46
N LEU A 101 -26.03 111.49 -29.20
CA LEU A 101 -26.96 112.05 -30.17
C LEU A 101 -26.72 113.55 -30.37
N GLY A 102 -26.53 114.28 -29.27
CA GLY A 102 -26.32 115.72 -29.24
C GLY A 102 -25.60 116.17 -27.98
N SER A 103 -25.26 117.46 -27.91
CA SER A 103 -24.63 118.11 -26.78
C SER A 103 -24.97 119.58 -26.75
N GLY A 104 -25.52 120.05 -25.64
CA GLY A 104 -25.75 121.47 -25.39
C GLY A 104 -24.74 122.07 -24.43
N ILE A 105 -24.38 123.33 -24.64
CA ILE A 105 -23.50 124.11 -23.77
C ILE A 105 -24.31 125.30 -23.25
N TRP A 106 -24.77 125.22 -22.02
CA TRP A 106 -25.80 126.09 -21.46
C TRP A 106 -25.20 127.01 -20.41
N PHE A 107 -25.25 128.33 -20.59
CA PHE A 107 -24.69 129.27 -19.62
C PHE A 107 -25.73 129.81 -18.64
N GLU A 108 -25.30 130.19 -17.44
CA GLU A 108 -26.11 130.96 -16.50
C GLU A 108 -26.39 132.38 -17.04
N PRO A 109 -27.50 133.01 -16.61
CA PRO A 109 -27.91 134.31 -17.13
C PRO A 109 -26.82 135.37 -17.06
N TYR A 110 -26.57 136.03 -18.20
CA TYR A 110 -25.62 137.13 -18.35
C TYR A 110 -24.15 136.76 -18.03
N LYS A 111 -23.82 135.46 -17.89
CA LYS A 111 -22.45 135.03 -17.56
C LYS A 111 -21.52 134.96 -18.76
N TYR A 112 -22.04 134.52 -19.91
CA TYR A 112 -21.26 134.49 -21.15
C TYR A 112 -21.28 135.84 -21.85
N ASN A 113 -22.48 136.37 -22.09
CA ASN A 113 -22.70 137.68 -22.68
C ASN A 113 -23.57 138.53 -21.72
N PRO A 114 -23.10 139.69 -21.21
CA PRO A 114 -23.86 140.53 -20.28
C PRO A 114 -25.19 141.06 -20.83
N GLU A 115 -25.39 141.06 -22.16
CA GLU A 115 -26.61 141.54 -22.82
C GLU A 115 -27.64 140.42 -23.07
N GLU A 116 -27.24 139.15 -22.91
CA GLU A 116 -28.10 137.99 -23.21
C GLU A 116 -28.38 137.18 -21.94
N LYS A 117 -29.68 136.97 -21.67
CA LYS A 117 -30.12 136.12 -20.57
C LYS A 117 -29.97 134.63 -20.90
N TYR A 118 -30.22 134.26 -22.15
CA TYR A 118 -30.16 132.89 -22.63
C TYR A 118 -29.02 132.75 -23.62
N THR A 119 -27.99 131.99 -23.24
CA THR A 119 -26.87 131.71 -24.13
C THR A 119 -26.53 130.25 -24.00
N GLY A 120 -26.84 129.48 -25.04
CA GLY A 120 -26.40 128.10 -25.11
C GLY A 120 -26.66 127.44 -26.46
N PRO A 121 -25.61 127.09 -27.21
CA PRO A 121 -25.76 126.31 -28.43
C PRO A 121 -26.09 124.87 -28.09
N TYR A 122 -26.96 124.29 -28.89
CA TYR A 122 -27.19 122.85 -28.94
C TYR A 122 -26.63 122.28 -30.23
N ILE A 123 -25.72 121.31 -30.09
CA ILE A 123 -25.03 120.67 -31.20
C ILE A 123 -25.54 119.24 -31.32
N PHE A 124 -26.10 118.85 -32.45
CA PHE A 124 -26.65 117.51 -32.64
C PHE A 124 -26.23 116.89 -33.96
N LYS A 125 -26.33 115.57 -34.03
CA LYS A 125 -26.04 114.83 -35.26
C LYS A 125 -27.20 114.99 -36.23
N ASN A 126 -26.94 115.59 -37.38
CA ASN A 126 -27.86 115.59 -38.51
C ASN A 126 -27.13 115.13 -39.78
N GLY A 127 -27.38 113.90 -40.22
CA GLY A 127 -26.65 113.29 -41.33
C GLY A 127 -25.15 113.20 -41.05
N ASP A 128 -24.31 113.57 -42.04
CA ASP A 128 -22.85 113.38 -42.01
C ASP A 128 -22.05 114.44 -41.20
N LYS A 129 -22.72 115.43 -40.59
CA LYS A 129 -22.06 116.56 -39.91
C LYS A 129 -22.84 116.99 -38.65
N PRO A 130 -22.16 117.55 -37.63
CA PRO A 130 -22.86 118.18 -36.51
C PRO A 130 -23.53 119.48 -36.97
N GLU A 131 -24.79 119.67 -36.58
CA GLU A 131 -25.55 120.92 -36.75
C GLU A 131 -25.71 121.63 -35.41
N VAL A 132 -25.82 122.95 -35.45
CA VAL A 132 -25.97 123.79 -34.26
C VAL A 132 -27.30 124.54 -34.34
N THR A 133 -28.08 124.48 -33.27
CA THR A 133 -29.29 125.28 -33.09
C THR A 133 -29.23 126.06 -31.77
N TYR A 134 -29.94 127.19 -31.74
CA TYR A 134 -30.17 128.01 -30.55
C TYR A 134 -31.66 128.00 -30.14
N ASP A 135 -32.47 127.10 -30.71
CA ASP A 135 -33.92 127.02 -30.47
C ASP A 135 -34.27 126.70 -29.01
N TYR A 136 -33.30 126.23 -28.22
CA TYR A 136 -33.44 125.99 -26.79
C TYR A 136 -33.11 127.22 -25.93
N SER A 137 -32.43 128.23 -26.49
CA SER A 137 -31.91 129.40 -25.78
C SER A 137 -32.82 130.62 -25.92
N ASN A 138 -34.08 130.47 -25.52
CA ASN A 138 -35.07 131.55 -25.53
C ASN A 138 -36.00 131.46 -24.30
N GLU A 139 -36.84 132.49 -24.14
CA GLU A 139 -37.78 132.58 -23.01
C GLU A 139 -38.93 131.55 -23.07
N GLU A 140 -39.32 131.08 -24.25
CA GLU A 140 -40.38 130.07 -24.39
C GLU A 140 -39.92 128.69 -23.92
N TYR A 141 -38.70 128.29 -24.31
CA TYR A 141 -38.13 127.03 -23.87
C TYR A 141 -37.65 127.12 -22.41
N ASP A 142 -36.87 128.15 -22.07
CA ASP A 142 -36.36 128.41 -20.71
C ASP A 142 -35.64 127.18 -20.10
N TYR A 143 -34.50 126.80 -20.69
CA TYR A 143 -33.77 125.56 -20.35
C TYR A 143 -33.46 125.39 -18.86
N PHE A 144 -33.43 126.48 -18.09
CA PHE A 144 -33.25 126.47 -16.64
C PHE A 144 -34.29 125.63 -15.88
N LYS A 145 -35.48 125.41 -16.45
CA LYS A 145 -36.58 124.65 -15.81
C LYS A 145 -36.52 123.14 -16.04
N TYR A 146 -35.68 122.67 -16.94
CA TYR A 146 -35.65 121.24 -17.27
C TYR A 146 -34.75 120.47 -16.31
N ASP A 147 -35.22 119.28 -15.95
CA ASP A 147 -34.53 118.39 -15.01
C ASP A 147 -33.10 118.06 -15.46
N TRP A 148 -32.90 117.88 -16.77
CA TRP A 148 -31.57 117.64 -17.34
C TRP A 148 -30.61 118.82 -17.11
N TYR A 149 -31.08 120.08 -17.04
CA TYR A 149 -30.22 121.22 -16.73
C TYR A 149 -29.94 121.31 -15.23
N GLU A 150 -30.96 121.13 -14.39
CA GLU A 150 -30.82 121.12 -12.93
C GLU A 150 -29.84 120.04 -12.44
N ASN A 151 -29.69 118.95 -13.19
CA ASN A 151 -28.74 117.87 -12.89
C ASN A 151 -27.29 118.35 -12.83
N ALA A 152 -26.93 119.44 -13.50
CA ALA A 152 -25.61 120.06 -13.35
C ALA A 152 -25.32 120.49 -11.90
N VAL A 153 -26.32 121.04 -11.22
CA VAL A 153 -26.20 121.49 -9.83
C VAL A 153 -26.29 120.29 -8.88
N ARG A 154 -27.20 119.34 -9.16
CA ARG A 154 -27.39 118.13 -8.33
C ARG A 154 -26.16 117.21 -8.35
N GLY A 155 -25.41 117.22 -9.44
CA GLY A 155 -24.23 116.37 -9.65
C GLY A 155 -23.01 116.69 -8.81
N ASN A 156 -23.01 117.78 -8.02
CA ASN A 156 -21.93 118.16 -7.11
C ASN A 156 -20.53 118.10 -7.77
N GLY A 157 -20.44 118.62 -9.00
CA GLY A 157 -19.20 118.65 -9.80
C GLY A 157 -18.93 117.40 -10.65
N GLN A 158 -19.82 116.40 -10.66
CA GLN A 158 -19.73 115.21 -11.51
C GLN A 158 -20.86 115.15 -12.55
N PRO A 159 -20.64 114.49 -13.70
CA PRO A 159 -21.71 114.27 -14.66
C PRO A 159 -22.82 113.36 -14.10
N VAL A 160 -24.08 113.69 -14.37
CA VAL A 160 -25.26 112.94 -13.91
C VAL A 160 -26.17 112.64 -15.09
N PHE A 161 -26.71 111.42 -15.13
CA PHE A 161 -27.69 111.01 -16.13
C PHE A 161 -29.10 111.42 -15.70
N SER A 162 -29.90 111.95 -16.62
CA SER A 162 -31.33 112.18 -16.42
C SER A 162 -32.11 110.86 -16.44
N GLU A 163 -33.38 110.91 -16.02
CA GLU A 163 -34.34 109.90 -16.45
C GLU A 163 -34.58 109.99 -17.96
N LEU A 164 -35.17 108.93 -18.54
CA LEU A 164 -35.57 108.93 -19.95
C LEU A 164 -36.70 109.95 -20.17
N TYR A 165 -36.54 110.81 -21.17
CA TYR A 165 -37.56 111.77 -21.56
C TYR A 165 -37.66 111.86 -23.08
N TYR A 166 -38.81 112.32 -23.56
CA TYR A 166 -39.04 112.55 -24.98
C TYR A 166 -38.73 114.01 -25.31
N ASP A 167 -37.87 114.20 -26.30
CA ASP A 167 -37.53 115.52 -26.82
C ASP A 167 -38.38 115.83 -28.06
N GLU A 168 -39.18 116.89 -27.98
CA GLU A 168 -40.10 117.28 -29.06
C GLU A 168 -39.36 117.87 -30.27
N THR A 169 -38.16 118.42 -30.07
CA THR A 169 -37.37 119.07 -31.14
C THR A 169 -36.69 118.03 -32.02
N LEU A 170 -36.14 116.99 -31.41
CA LEU A 170 -35.47 115.89 -32.10
C LEU A 170 -36.38 114.69 -32.39
N ASP A 171 -37.64 114.72 -31.94
CA ASP A 171 -38.63 113.65 -32.11
C ASP A 171 -38.08 112.27 -31.67
N THR A 172 -37.41 112.23 -30.52
CA THR A 172 -36.83 110.98 -30.01
C THR A 172 -36.83 110.89 -28.49
N THR A 173 -36.86 109.66 -27.99
CA THR A 173 -36.72 109.38 -26.56
C THR A 173 -35.24 109.29 -26.23
N MET A 174 -34.77 110.14 -25.33
CA MET A 174 -33.36 110.25 -25.00
C MET A 174 -33.12 110.33 -23.50
N MET A 175 -31.85 110.25 -23.15
CA MET A 175 -31.33 110.52 -21.81
C MET A 175 -30.16 111.47 -21.94
N SER A 176 -30.08 112.48 -21.09
CA SER A 176 -28.95 113.41 -21.06
C SER A 176 -27.96 113.04 -19.98
N CYS A 177 -26.68 113.07 -20.30
CA CYS A 177 -25.62 113.15 -19.31
C CYS A 177 -25.19 114.62 -19.14
N THR A 178 -25.44 115.20 -17.97
CA THR A 178 -25.19 116.60 -17.69
C THR A 178 -23.98 116.77 -16.79
N ALA A 179 -22.97 117.50 -17.26
CA ALA A 179 -21.79 117.91 -16.50
C ALA A 179 -21.85 119.41 -16.17
N PRO A 180 -21.59 119.82 -14.92
CA PRO A 180 -21.54 121.25 -14.58
C PRO A 180 -20.28 121.93 -15.11
N MET A 181 -20.41 123.22 -15.41
CA MET A 181 -19.32 124.15 -15.67
C MET A 181 -19.19 125.11 -14.48
N ASN A 182 -18.03 125.16 -13.84
CA ASN A 182 -17.71 126.03 -12.71
C ASN A 182 -16.39 126.78 -12.93
N VAL A 183 -16.35 128.06 -12.56
CA VAL A 183 -15.13 128.88 -12.60
C VAL A 183 -14.89 129.53 -11.26
N ASN A 184 -13.71 129.32 -10.67
CA ASN A 184 -13.33 129.83 -9.34
C ASN A 184 -14.38 129.51 -8.23
N GLY A 185 -15.05 128.36 -8.35
CA GLY A 185 -16.07 127.91 -7.39
C GLY A 185 -17.47 128.49 -7.61
N ALA A 186 -17.70 129.28 -8.66
CA ALA A 186 -19.02 129.77 -9.06
C ALA A 186 -19.57 128.98 -10.26
N PHE A 187 -20.86 128.64 -10.21
CA PHE A 187 -21.56 127.96 -11.31
C PHE A 187 -21.65 128.87 -12.53
N LEU A 188 -21.11 128.39 -13.65
CA LEU A 188 -21.08 129.06 -14.95
C LEU A 188 -22.20 128.59 -15.86
N GLY A 189 -22.64 127.33 -15.69
CA GLY A 189 -23.63 126.69 -16.53
C GLY A 189 -23.46 125.18 -16.59
N ALA A 190 -24.03 124.53 -17.61
CA ALA A 190 -24.02 123.09 -17.79
C ALA A 190 -23.62 122.67 -19.21
N VAL A 191 -22.95 121.53 -19.35
CA VAL A 191 -22.86 120.81 -20.62
C VAL A 191 -23.72 119.56 -20.54
N THR A 192 -24.46 119.29 -21.59
CA THR A 192 -25.24 118.06 -21.76
C THR A 192 -24.62 117.24 -22.88
N VAL A 193 -24.70 115.92 -22.79
CA VAL A 193 -24.53 115.00 -23.92
C VAL A 193 -25.70 114.03 -23.91
N ASP A 194 -26.53 114.10 -24.95
CA ASP A 194 -27.75 113.31 -25.06
C ASP A 194 -27.47 111.95 -25.70
N ILE A 195 -28.20 110.94 -25.28
CA ILE A 195 -28.08 109.55 -25.72
C ILE A 195 -29.42 109.13 -26.32
N ASP A 196 -29.39 108.65 -27.57
CA ASP A 196 -30.55 107.99 -28.17
C ASP A 196 -30.73 106.60 -27.55
N ILE A 197 -31.89 106.37 -26.91
CA ILE A 197 -32.17 105.08 -26.27
C ILE A 197 -32.28 103.94 -27.29
N SER A 198 -32.62 104.26 -28.55
CA SER A 198 -32.80 103.29 -29.63
C SER A 198 -31.53 102.46 -29.89
N GLU A 199 -30.35 103.06 -29.70
CA GLU A 199 -29.06 102.36 -29.83
C GLU A 199 -28.89 101.27 -28.77
N ILE A 200 -29.28 101.55 -27.53
CA ILE A 200 -29.27 100.57 -26.45
C ILE A 200 -30.35 99.51 -26.69
N GLN A 201 -31.52 99.91 -27.19
CA GLN A 201 -32.60 98.97 -27.52
C GLN A 201 -32.18 97.96 -28.61
N ASN A 202 -31.52 98.44 -29.66
CA ASN A 202 -30.99 97.62 -30.74
C ASN A 202 -29.90 96.67 -30.23
N LEU A 203 -28.99 97.14 -29.38
CA LEU A 203 -27.96 96.31 -28.77
C LEU A 203 -28.58 95.13 -28.02
N ILE A 204 -29.53 95.38 -27.13
CA ILE A 204 -30.18 94.33 -26.34
C ILE A 204 -31.00 93.37 -27.21
N SER A 205 -31.74 93.89 -28.18
CA SER A 205 -32.59 93.08 -29.06
C SER A 205 -31.77 92.14 -29.96
N SER A 206 -30.50 92.46 -30.22
CA SER A 206 -29.59 91.63 -31.01
C SER A 206 -28.92 90.49 -30.22
N LEU A 207 -29.05 90.47 -28.88
CA LEU A 207 -28.42 89.46 -28.04
C LEU A 207 -29.06 88.08 -28.24
N LYS A 208 -28.22 87.07 -28.53
CA LYS A 208 -28.65 85.68 -28.70
C LYS A 208 -28.53 84.91 -27.39
N VAL A 209 -29.68 84.56 -26.81
CA VAL A 209 -29.75 83.75 -25.58
C VAL A 209 -30.12 82.31 -25.96
N GLY A 210 -29.16 81.39 -25.93
CA GLY A 210 -29.39 80.03 -26.44
C GLY A 210 -29.81 80.03 -27.92
N LYS A 211 -30.66 79.07 -28.32
CA LYS A 211 -31.23 79.02 -29.68
C LYS A 211 -32.54 79.79 -29.80
N ASN A 212 -33.42 79.67 -28.80
CA ASN A 212 -34.78 80.23 -28.85
C ASN A 212 -35.09 81.23 -27.73
N GLY A 213 -34.07 81.71 -27.02
CA GLY A 213 -34.21 82.74 -25.99
C GLY A 213 -33.98 84.15 -26.50
N ASN A 214 -34.21 85.13 -25.64
CA ASN A 214 -34.00 86.55 -25.93
C ASN A 214 -33.69 87.35 -24.64
N ALA A 215 -33.17 88.57 -24.83
CA ALA A 215 -32.88 89.50 -23.75
C ALA A 215 -33.97 90.59 -23.62
N MET A 216 -34.06 91.19 -22.43
CA MET A 216 -34.93 92.32 -22.09
C MET A 216 -34.17 93.27 -21.16
N LEU A 217 -34.48 94.56 -21.26
CA LEU A 217 -33.88 95.62 -20.45
C LEU A 217 -34.99 96.45 -19.81
N LEU A 218 -34.86 96.72 -18.53
CA LEU A 218 -35.81 97.48 -17.74
C LEU A 218 -35.11 98.66 -17.07
N THR A 219 -35.83 99.76 -16.87
CA THR A 219 -35.44 100.81 -15.93
C THR A 219 -35.39 100.28 -14.48
N ALA A 220 -34.86 101.07 -13.56
CA ALA A 220 -34.73 100.66 -12.15
C ALA A 220 -36.08 100.39 -11.46
N ASP A 221 -37.15 101.08 -11.87
CA ASP A 221 -38.52 100.91 -11.39
C ASP A 221 -39.28 99.78 -12.13
N GLY A 222 -38.68 99.19 -13.17
CA GLY A 222 -39.24 98.04 -13.89
C GLY A 222 -40.01 98.37 -15.18
N THR A 223 -39.92 99.61 -15.66
CA THR A 223 -40.49 100.00 -16.97
C THR A 223 -39.66 99.37 -18.10
N TYR A 224 -40.33 98.84 -19.13
CA TYR A 224 -39.63 98.16 -20.23
C TYR A 224 -38.90 99.14 -21.13
N ILE A 225 -37.57 99.04 -21.18
CA ILE A 225 -36.74 99.71 -22.20
C ILE A 225 -36.70 98.85 -23.46
N THR A 226 -36.61 97.51 -23.30
CA THR A 226 -36.80 96.56 -24.40
C THR A 226 -37.70 95.41 -23.99
N ASN A 227 -38.53 94.98 -24.94
CA ASN A 227 -39.37 93.80 -24.81
C ASN A 227 -39.57 93.18 -26.21
N ARG A 228 -39.86 91.88 -26.25
CA ARG A 228 -40.26 91.21 -27.50
C ARG A 228 -41.56 91.79 -28.07
N ASN A 229 -42.49 92.19 -27.21
CA ASN A 229 -43.66 92.96 -27.62
C ASN A 229 -43.31 94.45 -27.59
N SER A 230 -43.12 95.05 -28.77
CA SER A 230 -42.79 96.46 -28.93
C SER A 230 -43.84 97.40 -28.34
N GLU A 231 -45.12 96.97 -28.24
CA GLU A 231 -46.19 97.77 -27.63
C GLU A 231 -45.98 98.03 -26.14
N LYS A 232 -45.16 97.20 -25.47
CA LYS A 232 -44.85 97.32 -24.03
C LYS A 232 -43.68 98.27 -23.74
N VAL A 233 -42.89 98.60 -24.75
CA VAL A 233 -41.68 99.44 -24.60
C VAL A 233 -42.11 100.85 -24.22
N MET A 234 -41.57 101.36 -23.11
CA MET A 234 -41.86 102.66 -22.49
C MET A 234 -43.31 102.88 -21.99
N THR A 235 -44.21 101.91 -22.17
CA THR A 235 -45.64 102.01 -21.80
C THR A 235 -46.05 101.10 -20.65
N ALA A 236 -45.32 100.00 -20.44
CA ALA A 236 -45.67 98.97 -19.46
C ALA A 236 -44.54 98.74 -18.43
N ASN A 237 -44.95 98.25 -17.25
CA ASN A 237 -44.04 97.92 -16.16
C ASN A 237 -44.12 96.42 -15.84
N ILE A 238 -42.98 95.79 -15.57
CA ILE A 238 -42.89 94.35 -15.28
C ILE A 238 -43.67 93.94 -14.01
N GLY A 239 -43.91 94.89 -13.10
CA GLY A 239 -44.68 94.70 -11.86
C GLY A 239 -46.19 94.54 -12.09
N SER A 240 -46.70 94.97 -13.25
CA SER A 240 -48.11 94.91 -13.63
C SER A 240 -48.35 94.15 -14.94
N ASP A 241 -47.40 93.32 -15.37
CA ASP A 241 -47.51 92.52 -16.58
C ASP A 241 -48.69 91.53 -16.52
N GLU A 242 -49.31 91.23 -17.67
CA GLU A 242 -50.40 90.25 -17.76
C GLU A 242 -49.95 88.85 -17.31
N ASN A 243 -48.66 88.54 -17.45
CA ASN A 243 -48.10 87.27 -17.02
C ASN A 243 -47.90 87.24 -15.50
N LYS A 244 -48.84 86.63 -14.78
CA LYS A 244 -48.80 86.45 -13.31
C LYS A 244 -47.51 85.79 -12.80
N SER A 245 -46.92 84.86 -13.55
CA SER A 245 -45.68 84.20 -13.14
C SER A 245 -44.46 85.11 -13.28
N LEU A 246 -44.48 85.99 -14.29
CA LEU A 246 -43.47 87.03 -14.45
C LEU A 246 -43.62 88.12 -13.39
N VAL A 247 -44.86 88.52 -13.04
CA VAL A 247 -45.13 89.48 -11.95
C VAL A 247 -44.63 88.98 -10.60
N GLU A 248 -44.79 87.69 -10.28
CA GLU A 248 -44.25 87.16 -9.04
C GLU A 248 -42.71 87.18 -9.04
N LEU A 249 -42.10 86.82 -10.17
CA LEU A 249 -40.65 86.86 -10.34
C LEU A 249 -40.10 88.30 -10.34
N SER A 250 -40.86 89.28 -10.84
CA SER A 250 -40.44 90.68 -10.95
C SER A 250 -40.12 91.29 -9.59
N LYS A 251 -40.82 90.87 -8.53
CA LYS A 251 -40.51 91.25 -7.13
C LYS A 251 -39.06 90.91 -6.76
N ALA A 252 -38.56 89.76 -7.20
CA ALA A 252 -37.18 89.33 -6.97
C ALA A 252 -36.20 90.00 -7.94
N ILE A 253 -36.60 90.25 -9.19
CA ILE A 253 -35.79 90.93 -10.21
C ILE A 253 -35.48 92.38 -9.78
N LEU A 254 -36.51 93.12 -9.35
CA LEU A 254 -36.37 94.52 -8.98
C LEU A 254 -35.62 94.67 -7.66
N LYS A 255 -35.85 93.77 -6.69
CA LYS A 255 -35.20 93.82 -5.36
C LYS A 255 -33.74 93.36 -5.36
N ASN A 256 -33.41 92.31 -6.10
CA ASN A 256 -32.09 91.67 -6.02
C ASN A 256 -31.14 92.22 -7.11
N GLY A 257 -29.84 92.19 -6.83
CA GLY A 257 -28.81 92.61 -7.79
C GLY A 257 -28.69 91.66 -8.98
N SER A 258 -28.72 90.35 -8.73
CA SER A 258 -28.74 89.30 -9.75
C SER A 258 -29.46 88.06 -9.24
N GLY A 259 -29.85 87.17 -10.15
CA GLY A 259 -30.48 85.91 -9.79
C GLY A 259 -31.05 85.16 -10.98
N SER A 260 -31.80 84.11 -10.64
CA SER A 260 -32.58 83.37 -11.63
C SER A 260 -33.92 82.95 -11.05
N GLY A 261 -34.86 82.62 -11.93
CA GLY A 261 -36.15 82.09 -11.58
C GLY A 261 -36.81 81.46 -12.79
N THR A 262 -38.08 81.08 -12.65
CA THR A 262 -38.83 80.46 -13.73
C THR A 262 -40.13 81.17 -13.96
N MET A 263 -40.52 81.33 -15.22
CA MET A 263 -41.84 81.81 -15.61
C MET A 263 -42.51 80.82 -16.56
N THR A 264 -43.80 80.98 -16.76
CA THR A 264 -44.58 80.22 -17.75
C THR A 264 -45.29 81.20 -18.67
N GLU A 265 -45.15 81.01 -19.98
CA GLU A 265 -45.77 81.81 -21.04
C GLU A 265 -46.30 80.83 -22.09
N ASP A 266 -47.58 80.94 -22.45
CA ASP A 266 -48.27 80.06 -23.43
C ASP A 266 -48.11 78.54 -23.20
N GLY A 267 -48.01 78.12 -21.94
CA GLY A 267 -47.85 76.72 -21.55
C GLY A 267 -46.41 76.19 -21.58
N GLU A 268 -45.45 76.97 -22.09
CA GLU A 268 -44.02 76.66 -22.07
C GLU A 268 -43.37 77.29 -20.83
N LYS A 269 -42.47 76.54 -20.18
CA LYS A 269 -41.69 77.04 -19.02
C LYS A 269 -40.38 77.64 -19.49
N TYR A 270 -40.05 78.81 -18.97
CA TYR A 270 -38.82 79.52 -19.24
C TYR A 270 -38.00 79.65 -17.96
N ASP A 271 -36.69 79.47 -18.08
CA ASP A 271 -35.73 79.88 -17.07
C ASP A 271 -35.32 81.33 -17.39
N ILE A 272 -35.39 82.19 -16.37
CA ILE A 272 -35.08 83.61 -16.43
C ILE A 272 -33.84 83.86 -15.60
N TYR A 273 -32.88 84.58 -16.16
CA TYR A 273 -31.68 85.06 -15.49
C TYR A 273 -31.70 86.59 -15.52
N TYR A 274 -31.28 87.24 -14.44
CA TYR A 274 -31.29 88.70 -14.38
C TYR A 274 -30.08 89.28 -13.63
N THR A 275 -29.66 90.48 -14.02
CA THR A 275 -28.60 91.26 -13.38
C THR A 275 -28.90 92.76 -13.41
N THR A 276 -28.21 93.54 -12.59
CA THR A 276 -28.33 95.01 -12.52
C THR A 276 -27.16 95.67 -13.23
N ILE A 277 -27.43 96.78 -13.93
CA ILE A 277 -26.44 97.66 -14.55
C ILE A 277 -26.19 98.81 -13.56
N ASP A 278 -25.02 98.80 -12.91
CA ASP A 278 -24.74 99.62 -11.72
C ASP A 278 -24.90 101.14 -11.96
N THR A 279 -24.65 101.64 -13.18
CA THR A 279 -24.69 103.08 -13.49
C THR A 279 -26.08 103.70 -13.36
N LEU A 280 -27.12 102.98 -13.77
CA LEU A 280 -28.51 103.49 -13.85
C LEU A 280 -29.50 102.65 -13.02
N GLY A 281 -29.05 101.56 -12.39
CA GLY A 281 -29.92 100.62 -11.69
C GLY A 281 -30.82 99.78 -12.62
N TRP A 282 -30.62 99.88 -13.94
CA TRP A 282 -31.38 99.14 -14.95
C TRP A 282 -31.20 97.63 -14.80
N LYS A 283 -32.23 96.85 -15.17
CA LYS A 283 -32.23 95.39 -15.07
C LYS A 283 -32.11 94.77 -16.45
N LEU A 284 -31.06 93.98 -16.66
CA LEU A 284 -30.89 93.13 -17.85
C LEU A 284 -31.37 91.73 -17.53
N LEU A 285 -32.24 91.17 -18.37
CA LEU A 285 -32.83 89.86 -18.21
C LEU A 285 -32.60 89.00 -19.45
N PHE A 286 -32.22 87.74 -19.26
CA PHE A 286 -32.18 86.70 -20.28
C PHE A 286 -33.28 85.67 -20.01
N ARG A 287 -34.02 85.25 -21.04
CA ARG A 287 -35.00 84.16 -20.95
C ARG A 287 -34.71 83.01 -21.90
N ILE A 288 -34.80 81.76 -21.44
CA ILE A 288 -34.56 80.54 -22.25
C ILE A 288 -35.62 79.45 -21.98
N PRO A 289 -36.15 78.73 -23.01
CA PRO A 289 -37.13 77.66 -22.81
C PRO A 289 -36.54 76.41 -22.12
N GLN A 290 -37.27 75.81 -21.18
CA GLN A 290 -36.86 74.57 -20.52
C GLN A 290 -36.84 73.36 -21.46
N SER A 291 -37.63 73.35 -22.53
CA SER A 291 -37.57 72.30 -23.55
C SER A 291 -36.19 72.22 -24.22
N GLU A 292 -35.52 73.36 -24.41
CA GLU A 292 -34.16 73.43 -24.92
C GLU A 292 -33.15 72.89 -23.91
N VAL A 293 -33.28 73.28 -22.64
CA VAL A 293 -32.43 72.83 -21.52
C VAL A 293 -32.50 71.31 -21.32
N ASN A 294 -33.69 70.70 -21.44
CA ASN A 294 -33.88 69.27 -21.17
C ASN A 294 -33.70 68.37 -22.41
N ALA A 295 -33.57 68.93 -23.63
CA ALA A 295 -33.45 68.12 -24.85
C ALA A 295 -32.28 67.11 -24.83
N PRO A 296 -31.05 67.47 -24.39
CA PRO A 296 -29.93 66.52 -24.33
C PRO A 296 -30.17 65.36 -23.34
N VAL A 297 -30.88 65.62 -22.24
CA VAL A 297 -31.20 64.62 -21.22
C VAL A 297 -32.12 63.53 -21.78
N ARG A 298 -33.08 63.90 -22.63
CA ARG A 298 -34.04 62.96 -23.25
C ARG A 298 -33.37 62.05 -24.27
N GLU A 299 -32.43 62.56 -25.07
CA GLU A 299 -31.69 61.76 -26.04
C GLU A 299 -30.80 60.70 -25.37
N LEU A 300 -30.15 61.07 -24.27
CA LEU A 300 -29.32 60.16 -23.48
C LEU A 300 -30.15 59.00 -22.89
N MET A 301 -31.36 59.29 -22.39
CA MET A 301 -32.27 58.28 -21.82
C MET A 301 -32.63 57.19 -22.85
N LEU A 302 -32.95 57.57 -24.08
CA LEU A 302 -33.31 56.61 -25.14
C LEU A 302 -32.16 55.65 -25.47
N LYS A 303 -30.92 56.17 -25.56
CA LYS A 303 -29.73 55.35 -25.82
C LYS A 303 -29.47 54.32 -24.71
N MET A 304 -29.71 54.70 -23.45
CA MET A 304 -29.56 53.79 -22.30
C MET A 304 -30.58 52.66 -22.30
N CYS A 305 -31.84 52.92 -22.67
CA CYS A 305 -32.86 51.87 -22.75
C CYS A 305 -32.54 50.80 -23.82
N ILE A 306 -32.03 51.22 -25.00
CA ILE A 306 -31.67 50.28 -26.08
C ILE A 306 -30.51 49.36 -25.65
N LEU A 307 -29.46 49.92 -25.04
CA LEU A 307 -28.32 49.15 -24.54
C LEU A 307 -28.74 48.17 -23.43
N GLY A 308 -29.64 48.58 -22.53
CA GLY A 308 -30.19 47.71 -21.50
C GLY A 308 -30.89 46.47 -22.05
N PHE A 309 -31.74 46.64 -23.07
CA PHE A 309 -32.45 45.53 -23.70
C PHE A 309 -31.50 44.53 -24.39
N ALA A 310 -30.49 45.03 -25.11
CA ALA A 310 -29.51 44.18 -25.79
C ALA A 310 -28.70 43.31 -24.81
N ALA A 311 -28.32 43.86 -23.66
CA ALA A 311 -27.58 43.13 -22.63
C ALA A 311 -28.39 41.96 -22.03
N ILE A 312 -29.69 42.18 -21.75
CA ILE A 312 -30.57 41.13 -21.23
C ILE A 312 -30.66 39.94 -22.20
N LEU A 313 -30.80 40.22 -23.50
CA LEU A 313 -30.87 39.18 -24.53
C LEU A 313 -29.58 38.35 -24.61
N ALA A 314 -28.42 39.01 -24.56
CA ALA A 314 -27.12 38.34 -24.58
C ALA A 314 -26.93 37.40 -23.37
N THR A 315 -27.33 37.84 -22.17
CA THR A 315 -27.25 37.01 -20.95
C THR A 315 -28.08 35.73 -21.07
N VAL A 316 -29.30 35.80 -21.61
CA VAL A 316 -30.16 34.62 -21.79
C VAL A 316 -29.51 33.57 -22.69
N VAL A 317 -28.89 34.00 -23.79
CA VAL A 317 -28.23 33.10 -24.75
C VAL A 317 -27.02 32.39 -24.11
N ILE A 318 -26.18 33.13 -23.38
CA ILE A 318 -24.99 32.58 -22.72
C ILE A 318 -25.36 31.49 -21.70
N ILE A 319 -26.38 31.74 -20.87
CA ILE A 319 -26.84 30.77 -19.86
C ILE A 319 -27.32 29.46 -20.52
N ILE A 320 -28.03 29.55 -21.64
CA ILE A 320 -28.53 28.35 -22.35
C ILE A 320 -27.38 27.49 -22.88
N LEU A 321 -26.34 28.11 -23.45
CA LEU A 321 -25.20 27.39 -24.03
C LEU A 321 -24.38 26.64 -22.96
N LEU A 322 -24.08 27.29 -21.83
CA LEU A 322 -23.33 26.69 -20.73
C LEU A 322 -24.05 25.48 -20.13
N VAL A 323 -25.35 25.59 -19.86
CA VAL A 323 -26.12 24.48 -19.28
C VAL A 323 -26.22 23.28 -20.24
N LYS A 324 -26.32 23.52 -21.54
CA LYS A 324 -26.40 22.44 -22.54
C LYS A 324 -25.11 21.62 -22.60
N SER A 325 -23.95 22.27 -22.42
CA SER A 325 -22.64 21.59 -22.35
C SER A 325 -22.54 20.70 -21.10
N LEU A 326 -22.82 21.26 -19.92
CA LEU A 326 -22.76 20.54 -18.64
C LEU A 326 -23.66 19.30 -18.59
N VAL A 327 -24.92 19.43 -19.04
CA VAL A 327 -25.87 18.30 -19.00
C VAL A 327 -25.46 17.16 -19.93
N ARG A 328 -24.75 17.45 -21.04
CA ARG A 328 -24.29 16.42 -21.98
C ARG A 328 -23.24 15.52 -21.35
N GLU A 329 -22.23 16.10 -20.71
CA GLU A 329 -21.12 15.32 -20.13
C GLU A 329 -21.56 14.55 -18.86
N ILE A 330 -22.45 15.14 -18.04
CA ILE A 330 -23.06 14.43 -16.89
C ILE A 330 -23.83 13.18 -17.34
N ARG A 331 -24.55 13.23 -18.48
CA ARG A 331 -25.25 12.06 -19.01
C ARG A 331 -24.32 10.95 -19.46
N LYS A 332 -23.17 11.27 -20.05
CA LYS A 332 -22.16 10.27 -20.42
C LYS A 332 -21.57 9.59 -19.19
N ALA A 333 -21.17 10.38 -18.18
CA ALA A 333 -20.68 9.85 -16.90
C ALA A 333 -21.71 8.94 -16.23
N ASN A 334 -22.99 9.34 -16.21
CA ASN A 334 -24.07 8.51 -15.67
C ASN A 334 -24.30 7.22 -16.46
N SER A 335 -24.26 7.27 -17.80
CA SER A 335 -24.39 6.08 -18.63
C SER A 335 -23.24 5.10 -18.43
N PHE A 336 -22.02 5.60 -18.27
CA PHE A 336 -20.84 4.80 -18.01
C PHE A 336 -20.91 4.14 -16.62
N ALA A 337 -21.28 4.91 -15.60
CA ALA A 337 -21.49 4.38 -14.25
C ALA A 337 -22.58 3.30 -14.20
N LEU A 338 -23.66 3.44 -14.98
CA LEU A 338 -24.69 2.41 -15.13
C LEU A 338 -24.15 1.10 -15.73
N ARG A 339 -23.33 1.17 -16.79
CA ARG A 339 -22.70 -0.04 -17.37
C ARG A 339 -21.80 -0.75 -16.37
N LEU A 340 -20.99 0.00 -15.62
CA LEU A 340 -20.16 -0.57 -14.55
C LEU A 340 -21.01 -1.22 -13.44
N ALA A 341 -22.12 -0.60 -13.06
CA ALA A 341 -23.05 -1.15 -12.06
C ALA A 341 -23.77 -2.42 -12.53
N GLU A 342 -23.96 -2.57 -13.84
CA GLU A 342 -24.47 -3.80 -14.48
C GLU A 342 -23.37 -4.88 -14.66
N GLY A 343 -22.14 -4.60 -14.23
CA GLY A 343 -21.01 -5.54 -14.33
C GLY A 343 -20.33 -5.58 -15.69
N ASP A 344 -20.56 -4.59 -16.55
CA ASP A 344 -19.91 -4.46 -17.87
C ASP A 344 -18.64 -3.60 -17.77
N PHE A 345 -17.49 -4.26 -17.68
CA PHE A 345 -16.14 -3.70 -17.66
C PHE A 345 -15.41 -3.86 -19.01
N SER A 346 -16.08 -4.38 -20.04
CA SER A 346 -15.57 -4.49 -21.43
C SER A 346 -15.57 -3.17 -22.20
N VAL A 347 -15.92 -2.09 -21.52
CA VAL A 347 -16.28 -0.80 -22.10
C VAL A 347 -15.06 0.11 -22.19
N ASP A 348 -14.98 0.90 -23.26
CA ASP A 348 -13.88 1.87 -23.38
C ASP A 348 -13.98 2.98 -22.33
N ALA A 349 -12.84 3.39 -21.80
CA ALA A 349 -12.72 4.48 -20.85
C ALA A 349 -13.33 5.79 -21.39
N ILE A 350 -13.94 6.58 -20.50
CA ILE A 350 -14.49 7.90 -20.87
C ILE A 350 -13.33 8.84 -21.26
N GLU A 351 -13.44 9.46 -22.42
CA GLU A 351 -12.51 10.50 -22.89
C GLU A 351 -12.64 11.78 -22.04
N ILE A 352 -11.56 12.18 -21.36
CA ILE A 352 -11.54 13.36 -20.48
C ILE A 352 -11.21 14.61 -21.32
N LYS A 353 -12.15 15.55 -21.43
CA LYS A 353 -11.99 16.82 -22.19
C LYS A 353 -12.00 18.08 -21.33
N ALA A 354 -12.36 17.96 -20.06
CA ALA A 354 -12.47 19.07 -19.13
C ALA A 354 -11.51 18.84 -17.95
N GLU A 355 -10.95 19.91 -17.41
CA GLU A 355 -10.09 19.89 -16.21
C GLU A 355 -10.85 20.30 -14.93
N ASP A 356 -12.17 20.49 -15.04
CA ASP A 356 -13.07 20.85 -13.96
C ASP A 356 -13.55 19.61 -13.15
N GLU A 357 -14.52 19.82 -12.26
CA GLU A 357 -15.09 18.76 -11.42
C GLU A 357 -15.71 17.61 -12.24
N ILE A 358 -16.16 17.87 -13.48
CA ILE A 358 -16.70 16.84 -14.37
C ILE A 358 -15.57 16.00 -14.95
N GLY A 359 -14.44 16.63 -15.28
CA GLY A 359 -13.20 15.94 -15.67
C GLY A 359 -12.70 14.98 -14.58
N GLN A 360 -12.64 15.47 -13.33
CA GLN A 360 -12.25 14.66 -12.18
C GLN A 360 -13.20 13.46 -11.95
N LEU A 361 -14.51 13.67 -12.06
CA LEU A 361 -15.50 12.59 -11.97
C LEU A 361 -15.25 11.49 -13.03
N CYS A 362 -14.99 11.87 -14.27
CA CYS A 362 -14.70 10.91 -15.35
C CYS A 362 -13.41 10.13 -15.07
N SER A 363 -12.37 10.81 -14.58
CA SER A 363 -11.10 10.18 -14.17
C SER A 363 -11.28 9.14 -13.05
N SER A 364 -12.04 9.50 -12.01
CA SER A 364 -12.35 8.57 -10.91
C SER A 364 -13.14 7.35 -11.37
N LEU A 365 -14.11 7.52 -12.27
CA LEU A 365 -14.87 6.41 -12.85
C LEU A 365 -13.99 5.48 -13.71
N ASN A 366 -13.07 6.03 -14.50
CA ASN A 366 -12.10 5.23 -15.26
C ASN A 366 -11.18 4.43 -14.33
N THR A 367 -10.70 5.05 -13.26
CA THR A 367 -9.87 4.35 -12.24
C THR A 367 -10.65 3.22 -11.58
N MET A 368 -11.93 3.46 -11.25
CA MET A 368 -12.80 2.43 -10.68
C MET A 368 -13.01 1.26 -11.64
N MET A 369 -13.18 1.51 -12.94
CA MET A 369 -13.28 0.46 -13.96
C MET A 369 -12.02 -0.42 -13.98
N TYR A 370 -10.83 0.18 -14.10
CA TYR A 370 -9.58 -0.59 -14.17
C TYR A 370 -9.32 -1.41 -12.91
N ARG A 371 -9.51 -0.83 -11.72
CA ARG A 371 -9.32 -1.51 -10.43
C ARG A 371 -10.27 -2.70 -10.26
N ASN A 372 -11.55 -2.54 -10.60
CA ASN A 372 -12.50 -3.66 -10.51
C ASN A 372 -12.19 -4.74 -11.54
N LYS A 373 -11.81 -4.37 -12.77
CA LYS A 373 -11.39 -5.32 -13.80
C LYS A 373 -10.20 -6.16 -13.33
N GLU A 374 -9.19 -5.53 -12.75
CA GLU A 374 -8.02 -6.19 -12.15
C GLU A 374 -8.43 -7.18 -11.05
N VAL A 375 -9.25 -6.74 -10.08
CA VAL A 375 -9.73 -7.60 -8.98
C VAL A 375 -10.53 -8.79 -9.50
N ILE A 376 -11.47 -8.59 -10.43
CA ILE A 376 -12.29 -9.68 -10.98
C ILE A 376 -11.40 -10.68 -11.76
N THR A 377 -10.39 -10.19 -12.49
CA THR A 377 -9.44 -11.05 -13.20
C THR A 377 -8.61 -11.87 -12.22
N SER A 378 -8.09 -11.27 -11.15
CA SER A 378 -7.36 -12.01 -10.10
C SER A 378 -8.23 -13.07 -9.42
N ILE A 379 -9.51 -12.79 -9.15
CA ILE A 379 -10.45 -13.80 -8.61
C ILE A 379 -10.60 -14.98 -9.58
N ALA A 380 -10.61 -14.74 -10.89
CA ALA A 380 -10.67 -15.78 -11.91
C ALA A 380 -9.42 -16.67 -11.87
N ASP A 381 -8.23 -16.06 -11.89
CA ASP A 381 -6.94 -16.75 -11.87
C ASP A 381 -6.75 -17.56 -10.57
N ASP A 382 -7.18 -17.00 -9.43
CA ASP A 382 -7.15 -17.67 -8.13
C ASP A 382 -8.12 -18.86 -8.07
N ALA A 383 -9.31 -18.74 -8.66
CA ALA A 383 -10.27 -19.85 -8.75
C ALA A 383 -9.74 -21.01 -9.60
N ASP A 384 -9.13 -20.72 -10.75
CA ASP A 384 -8.46 -21.72 -11.59
C ASP A 384 -7.28 -22.39 -10.84
N SER A 385 -6.50 -21.60 -10.10
CA SER A 385 -5.40 -22.12 -9.27
C SER A 385 -5.90 -23.04 -8.17
N ILE A 386 -6.97 -22.67 -7.46
CA ILE A 386 -7.62 -23.53 -6.45
C ILE A 386 -8.07 -24.84 -7.10
N SER A 387 -8.78 -24.78 -8.23
CA SER A 387 -9.25 -25.98 -8.94
C SER A 387 -8.10 -26.93 -9.30
N SER A 388 -6.98 -26.40 -9.82
CA SER A 388 -5.80 -27.20 -10.16
C SER A 388 -5.11 -27.81 -8.92
N VAL A 389 -4.98 -27.04 -7.84
CA VAL A 389 -4.37 -27.51 -6.58
C VAL A 389 -5.24 -28.58 -5.93
N SER A 390 -6.55 -28.37 -5.87
CA SER A 390 -7.51 -29.36 -5.36
C SER A 390 -7.44 -30.66 -6.16
N GLY A 391 -7.29 -30.61 -7.49
CA GLY A 391 -7.08 -31.82 -8.31
C GLY A 391 -5.79 -32.58 -7.95
N THR A 392 -4.68 -31.86 -7.76
CA THR A 392 -3.40 -32.47 -7.34
C THR A 392 -3.49 -33.05 -5.92
N LEU A 393 -4.24 -32.38 -5.03
CA LEU A 393 -4.46 -32.83 -3.65
C LEU A 393 -5.35 -34.08 -3.58
N ASP A 394 -6.34 -34.21 -4.47
CA ASP A 394 -7.16 -35.42 -4.61
C ASP A 394 -6.30 -36.63 -5.00
N ASP A 395 -5.48 -36.50 -6.06
CA ASP A 395 -4.57 -37.55 -6.52
C ASP A 395 -3.59 -37.98 -5.42
N ALA A 396 -3.05 -37.01 -4.67
CA ALA A 396 -2.18 -37.27 -3.53
C ALA A 396 -2.91 -38.04 -2.41
N THR A 397 -4.17 -37.70 -2.15
CA THR A 397 -5.01 -38.35 -1.14
C THR A 397 -5.32 -39.80 -1.54
N VAL A 398 -5.67 -40.06 -2.80
CA VAL A 398 -5.89 -41.41 -3.34
C VAL A 398 -4.63 -42.27 -3.22
N THR A 399 -3.47 -41.70 -3.56
CA THR A 399 -2.18 -42.37 -3.41
C THR A 399 -1.89 -42.68 -1.94
N MET A 400 -2.21 -41.77 -1.03
CA MET A 400 -2.01 -41.95 0.41
C MET A 400 -2.86 -43.09 0.97
N VAL A 401 -4.14 -43.19 0.58
CA VAL A 401 -5.02 -44.31 0.96
C VAL A 401 -4.47 -45.64 0.44
N THR A 402 -4.02 -45.69 -0.81
CA THR A 402 -3.41 -46.90 -1.39
C THR A 402 -2.15 -47.32 -0.61
N ASN A 403 -1.33 -46.35 -0.18
CA ASN A 403 -0.15 -46.63 0.65
C ASN A 403 -0.53 -47.18 2.02
N PHE A 404 -1.62 -46.70 2.63
CA PHE A 404 -2.12 -47.24 3.89
C PHE A 404 -2.58 -48.69 3.77
N GLU A 405 -3.29 -49.06 2.69
CA GLU A 405 -3.65 -50.46 2.40
C GLU A 405 -2.41 -51.34 2.29
N MET A 406 -1.36 -50.87 1.59
CA MET A 406 -0.10 -51.60 1.48
C MET A 406 0.63 -51.76 2.83
N ILE A 407 0.59 -50.74 3.70
CA ILE A 407 1.17 -50.82 5.04
C ILE A 407 0.40 -51.83 5.89
N GLU A 408 -0.93 -51.82 5.82
CA GLU A 408 -1.78 -52.75 6.57
C GLU A 408 -1.48 -54.20 6.19
N ASP A 409 -1.38 -54.50 4.89
CA ASP A 409 -1.01 -55.83 4.40
C ASP A 409 0.41 -56.24 4.83
N ALA A 410 1.37 -55.31 4.79
CA ALA A 410 2.73 -55.57 5.25
C ALA A 410 2.79 -55.89 6.76
N ILE A 411 2.02 -55.16 7.58
CA ILE A 411 1.92 -55.42 9.02
C ILE A 411 1.23 -56.75 9.30
N ARG A 412 0.17 -57.09 8.56
CA ARG A 412 -0.48 -58.40 8.67
C ARG A 412 0.51 -59.53 8.37
N LYS A 413 1.37 -59.33 7.36
CA LYS A 413 2.42 -60.29 7.03
C LYS A 413 3.47 -60.43 8.14
N ILE A 414 3.85 -59.33 8.78
CA ILE A 414 4.72 -59.36 9.97
C ILE A 414 4.08 -60.17 11.11
N GLY A 415 2.77 -60.02 11.33
CA GLY A 415 2.04 -60.82 12.32
C GLY A 415 2.10 -62.34 12.06
N GLU A 416 1.92 -62.75 10.79
CA GLU A 416 2.10 -64.15 10.39
C GLU A 416 3.54 -64.63 10.63
N ASP A 417 4.53 -63.83 10.24
CA ASP A 417 5.94 -64.19 10.37
C ASP A 417 6.36 -64.29 11.84
N MET A 418 5.80 -63.45 12.73
CA MET A 418 6.00 -63.57 14.18
C MET A 418 5.35 -64.82 14.76
N THR A 419 4.16 -65.22 14.27
CA THR A 419 3.52 -66.48 14.66
C THR A 419 4.40 -67.68 14.29
N ASN A 420 4.97 -67.67 13.08
CA ASN A 420 5.93 -68.68 12.64
C ASN A 420 7.23 -68.67 13.48
N SER A 421 7.73 -67.48 13.82
CA SER A 421 8.90 -67.31 14.70
C SER A 421 8.67 -67.89 16.09
N SER A 422 7.49 -67.66 16.67
CA SER A 422 7.11 -68.26 17.97
C SER A 422 7.06 -69.79 17.89
N ALA A 423 6.44 -70.36 16.84
CA ALA A 423 6.40 -71.80 16.65
C ALA A 423 7.80 -72.42 16.50
N ALA A 424 8.67 -71.79 15.70
CA ALA A 424 10.07 -72.22 15.57
C ALA A 424 10.84 -72.11 16.89
N THR A 425 10.57 -71.08 17.69
CA THR A 425 11.18 -70.89 19.01
C THR A 425 10.75 -71.99 20.00
N GLU A 426 9.49 -72.41 19.96
CA GLU A 426 8.99 -73.56 20.74
C GLU A 426 9.67 -74.88 20.32
N GLU A 427 9.86 -75.11 19.03
CA GLU A 427 10.56 -76.30 18.51
C GLU A 427 12.04 -76.34 18.95
N VAL A 428 12.72 -75.19 18.91
CA VAL A 428 14.09 -75.07 19.43
C VAL A 428 14.13 -75.33 20.94
N ASN A 429 13.14 -74.83 21.70
CA ASN A 429 13.06 -75.10 23.13
C ASN A 429 12.90 -76.60 23.44
N ALA A 430 12.03 -77.29 22.70
CA ALA A 430 11.89 -78.75 22.82
C ALA A 430 13.19 -79.50 22.49
N SER A 431 13.92 -79.03 21.46
CA SER A 431 15.22 -79.60 21.09
C SER A 431 16.28 -79.40 22.18
N VAL A 432 16.28 -78.26 22.86
CA VAL A 432 17.16 -77.98 24.01
C VAL A 432 16.85 -78.91 25.17
N GLU A 433 15.58 -79.17 25.47
CA GLU A 433 15.17 -80.14 26.50
C GLU A 433 15.66 -81.56 26.18
N GLU A 434 15.56 -81.98 24.91
CA GLU A 434 16.06 -83.29 24.46
C GLU A 434 17.58 -83.40 24.59
N VAL A 435 18.33 -82.38 24.17
CA VAL A 435 19.79 -82.34 24.33
C VAL A 435 20.18 -82.36 25.80
N ASN A 436 19.47 -81.63 26.66
CA ASN A 436 19.71 -81.65 28.10
C ASN A 436 19.51 -83.05 28.70
N ALA A 437 18.45 -83.76 28.29
CA ALA A 437 18.23 -85.15 28.70
C ALA A 437 19.36 -86.08 28.22
N ALA A 438 19.86 -85.88 26.98
CA ALA A 438 20.99 -86.65 26.44
C ALA A 438 22.29 -86.39 27.22
N VAL A 439 22.54 -85.15 27.64
CA VAL A 439 23.70 -84.78 28.48
C VAL A 439 23.63 -85.45 29.85
N LEU A 440 22.46 -85.47 30.50
CA LEU A 440 22.27 -86.18 31.77
C LEU A 440 22.53 -87.68 31.64
N PHE A 441 22.01 -88.30 30.57
CA PHE A 441 22.28 -89.72 30.27
C PHE A 441 23.77 -89.98 30.03
N LEU A 442 24.44 -89.11 29.26
CA LEU A 442 25.88 -89.22 28.98
C LEU A 442 26.70 -89.09 30.27
N SER A 443 26.35 -88.16 31.15
CA SER A 443 27.00 -88.00 32.47
C SER A 443 26.87 -89.27 33.32
N GLN A 444 25.71 -89.91 33.32
CA GLN A 444 25.52 -91.20 34.01
C GLN A 444 26.37 -92.32 33.39
N ALA A 445 26.37 -92.46 32.05
CA ALA A 445 27.15 -93.47 31.35
C ALA A 445 28.67 -93.28 31.55
N THR A 446 29.11 -92.03 31.64
CA THR A 446 30.50 -91.65 31.89
C THR A 446 30.93 -92.03 33.31
N ASN A 447 30.08 -91.77 34.32
CA ASN A 447 30.32 -92.23 35.69
C ASN A 447 30.42 -93.76 35.80
N GLU A 448 29.58 -94.50 35.09
CA GLU A 448 29.67 -95.96 35.07
C GLU A 448 30.95 -96.45 34.35
N SER A 449 31.35 -95.78 33.27
CA SER A 449 32.60 -96.07 32.55
C SER A 449 33.83 -95.85 33.42
N HIS A 450 33.83 -94.80 34.24
CA HIS A 450 34.87 -94.53 35.24
C HIS A 450 34.99 -95.68 36.26
N ARG A 451 33.85 -96.17 36.76
CA ARG A 451 33.80 -97.30 37.69
C ARG A 451 34.29 -98.59 37.05
N MET A 452 33.88 -98.88 35.82
CA MET A 452 34.33 -100.07 35.07
C MET A 452 35.83 -100.03 34.80
N ALA A 453 36.38 -98.87 34.41
CA ALA A 453 37.82 -98.70 34.22
C ALA A 453 38.58 -98.98 35.53
N THR A 454 38.09 -98.46 36.65
CA THR A 454 38.66 -98.74 37.98
C THR A 454 38.63 -100.23 38.31
N ASP A 455 37.51 -100.92 38.09
CA ASP A 455 37.40 -102.38 38.32
C ASP A 455 38.36 -103.19 37.44
N ILE A 456 38.49 -102.84 36.15
CA ILE A 456 39.43 -103.50 35.23
C ILE A 456 40.87 -103.31 35.72
N LYS A 457 41.21 -102.11 36.19
CA LYS A 457 42.54 -101.79 36.72
C LYS A 457 42.86 -102.62 37.97
N ASP A 458 41.90 -102.75 38.89
CA ASP A 458 42.05 -103.55 40.11
C ASP A 458 42.21 -105.04 39.79
N ARG A 459 41.38 -105.57 38.87
CA ARG A 459 41.47 -106.97 38.41
C ARG A 459 42.77 -107.26 37.67
N ALA A 460 43.25 -106.33 36.86
CA ALA A 460 44.54 -106.42 36.18
C ALA A 460 45.68 -106.53 37.20
N ALA A 461 45.70 -105.67 38.22
CA ALA A 461 46.69 -105.73 39.30
C ALA A 461 46.64 -107.07 40.08
N GLU A 462 45.44 -107.63 40.29
CA GLU A 462 45.28 -108.94 40.92
C GLU A 462 45.85 -110.08 40.06
N ILE A 463 45.54 -110.08 38.75
CA ILE A 463 46.05 -111.07 37.80
C ILE A 463 47.58 -111.01 37.72
N GLU A 464 48.16 -109.81 37.65
CA GLU A 464 49.61 -109.62 37.68
C GLU A 464 50.22 -110.25 38.93
N LYS A 465 49.73 -109.87 40.11
CA LYS A 465 50.21 -110.40 41.40
C LYS A 465 50.12 -111.91 41.47
N LYS A 466 48.98 -112.49 41.06
CA LYS A 466 48.75 -113.94 41.10
C LYS A 466 49.61 -114.69 40.09
N SER A 467 49.84 -114.12 38.91
CA SER A 467 50.68 -114.71 37.86
C SER A 467 52.15 -114.74 38.27
N ILE A 468 52.65 -113.66 38.90
CA ILE A 468 54.01 -113.62 39.47
C ILE A 468 54.16 -114.70 40.55
N SER A 469 53.24 -114.77 41.50
CA SER A 469 53.29 -115.77 42.57
C SER A 469 53.20 -117.21 42.03
N SER A 470 52.41 -117.46 40.99
CA SER A 470 52.27 -118.78 40.37
C SER A 470 53.51 -119.17 39.55
N PHE A 471 54.15 -118.20 38.88
CA PHE A 471 55.44 -118.39 38.21
C PHE A 471 56.54 -118.78 39.19
N GLU A 472 56.64 -118.08 40.33
CA GLU A 472 57.61 -118.39 41.39
C GLU A 472 57.37 -119.80 41.96
N ALA A 473 56.12 -120.16 42.25
CA ALA A 473 55.77 -121.48 42.76
C ALA A 473 56.06 -122.60 41.74
N ALA A 474 55.73 -122.40 40.46
CA ALA A 474 56.01 -123.37 39.41
C ALA A 474 57.52 -123.58 39.20
N THR A 475 58.30 -122.49 39.26
CA THR A 475 59.76 -122.54 39.14
C THR A 475 60.38 -123.29 40.32
N GLN A 476 60.00 -122.98 41.57
CA GLN A 476 60.47 -123.70 42.76
C GLN A 476 60.12 -125.19 42.71
N LEU A 477 58.90 -125.52 42.26
CA LEU A 477 58.45 -126.91 42.11
C LEU A 477 59.29 -127.65 41.06
N ALA A 478 59.55 -127.03 39.90
CA ALA A 478 60.39 -127.60 38.86
C ALA A 478 61.82 -127.88 39.34
N GLU A 479 62.44 -126.92 40.04
CA GLU A 479 63.78 -127.09 40.63
C GLU A 479 63.83 -128.23 41.66
N MET A 480 62.81 -128.34 42.52
CA MET A 480 62.71 -129.43 43.49
C MET A 480 62.57 -130.79 42.79
N HIS A 481 61.71 -130.89 41.77
CA HIS A 481 61.50 -132.12 41.01
C HIS A 481 62.74 -132.53 40.21
N GLU A 482 63.45 -131.58 39.60
CA GLU A 482 64.71 -131.82 38.89
C GLU A 482 65.76 -132.42 39.83
N ASN A 483 65.93 -131.84 41.03
CA ASN A 483 66.83 -132.37 42.05
C ASN A 483 66.44 -133.78 42.52
N ASN A 484 65.15 -134.04 42.74
CA ASN A 484 64.66 -135.36 43.15
C ASN A 484 64.80 -136.42 42.04
N LEU A 485 64.58 -136.03 40.78
CA LEU A 485 64.79 -136.89 39.63
C LEU A 485 66.27 -137.28 39.51
N HIS A 486 67.19 -136.32 39.69
CA HIS A 486 68.62 -136.60 39.66
C HIS A 486 69.02 -137.64 40.71
N LYS A 487 68.55 -137.48 41.96
CA LYS A 487 68.76 -138.47 43.03
C LYS A 487 68.17 -139.84 42.68
N SER A 488 66.95 -139.87 42.14
CA SER A 488 66.28 -141.12 41.78
C SER A 488 67.01 -141.89 40.67
N ILE A 489 67.60 -141.18 39.69
CA ILE A 489 68.45 -141.77 38.65
C ILE A 489 69.73 -142.37 39.27
N GLU A 490 70.32 -141.69 40.26
CA GLU A 490 71.49 -142.18 40.97
C GLU A 490 71.18 -143.47 41.75
N ASP A 491 70.09 -143.48 42.53
CA ASP A 491 69.63 -144.65 43.29
C ASP A 491 69.29 -145.84 42.37
N ALA A 492 68.73 -145.60 41.18
CA ALA A 492 68.39 -146.64 40.21
C ALA A 492 69.61 -147.42 39.70
N LYS A 493 70.84 -146.88 39.82
CA LYS A 493 72.08 -147.61 39.46
C LYS A 493 72.26 -148.89 40.29
N ILE A 494 71.71 -148.97 41.50
CA ILE A 494 71.76 -150.18 42.35
C ILE A 494 71.08 -151.37 41.64
N VAL A 495 70.03 -151.13 40.85
CA VAL A 495 69.32 -152.18 40.09
C VAL A 495 70.24 -152.83 39.05
N ALA A 496 71.14 -152.06 38.42
CA ALA A 496 72.14 -152.61 37.51
C ALA A 496 73.12 -153.56 38.24
N SER A 497 73.49 -153.24 39.48
CA SER A 497 74.32 -154.11 40.33
C SER A 497 73.62 -155.44 40.65
N VAL A 498 72.30 -155.44 40.87
CA VAL A 498 71.52 -156.68 41.06
C VAL A 498 71.57 -157.57 39.81
N GLY A 499 71.55 -156.97 38.61
CA GLY A 499 71.73 -157.69 37.34
C GLY A 499 73.10 -158.40 37.25
N VAL A 500 74.17 -157.75 37.71
CA VAL A 500 75.52 -158.35 37.77
C VAL A 500 75.56 -159.52 38.77
N MET A 501 74.91 -159.38 39.93
CA MET A 501 74.80 -160.45 40.92
C MET A 501 74.01 -161.65 40.39
N ALA A 502 72.89 -161.40 39.70
CA ALA A 502 72.10 -162.45 39.05
C ALA A 502 72.93 -163.21 38.01
N GLU A 503 73.71 -162.52 37.17
CA GLU A 503 74.61 -163.17 36.20
C GLU A 503 75.65 -164.06 36.91
N ALA A 504 76.22 -163.61 38.03
CA ALA A 504 77.14 -164.42 38.83
C ALA A 504 76.47 -165.68 39.40
N ILE A 505 75.25 -165.57 39.95
CA ILE A 505 74.49 -166.73 40.45
C ILE A 505 74.13 -167.70 39.32
N SER A 506 73.77 -167.18 38.13
CA SER A 506 73.49 -168.02 36.95
C SER A 506 74.72 -168.85 36.55
N LYS A 507 75.92 -168.25 36.58
CA LYS A 507 77.18 -168.96 36.31
C LYS A 507 77.48 -170.02 37.37
N ILE A 508 77.25 -169.72 38.65
CA ILE A 508 77.39 -170.70 39.75
C ILE A 508 76.40 -171.85 39.55
N ALA A 509 75.12 -171.57 39.25
CA ALA A 509 74.11 -172.58 39.01
C ALA A 509 74.46 -173.48 37.81
N ALA A 510 74.97 -172.92 36.70
CA ALA A 510 75.44 -173.69 35.56
C ALA A 510 76.63 -174.60 35.93
N GLN A 511 77.56 -174.10 36.74
CA GLN A 511 78.71 -174.86 37.21
C GLN A 511 78.30 -175.99 38.17
N VAL A 512 77.37 -175.73 39.10
CA VAL A 512 76.80 -176.74 40.01
C VAL A 512 76.04 -177.81 39.24
N ASN A 513 75.27 -177.45 38.21
CA ASN A 513 74.57 -178.40 37.35
C ASN A 513 75.56 -179.34 36.61
N LEU A 514 76.68 -178.80 36.11
CA LEU A 514 77.74 -179.59 35.48
C LEU A 514 78.44 -180.54 36.47
N LEU A 515 78.74 -180.06 37.68
CA LEU A 515 79.30 -180.86 38.78
C LEU A 515 78.35 -181.99 39.19
N SER A 516 77.06 -181.68 39.35
CA SER A 516 76.02 -182.65 39.67
C SER A 516 75.82 -183.68 38.55
N LEU A 517 75.87 -183.27 37.27
CA LEU A 517 75.77 -184.18 36.13
C LEU A 517 76.94 -185.18 36.14
N ASN A 518 78.17 -184.69 36.34
CA ASN A 518 79.35 -185.55 36.48
C ASN A 518 79.23 -186.50 37.68
N ALA A 519 78.73 -186.01 38.82
CA ALA A 519 78.49 -186.85 40.00
C ALA A 519 77.39 -187.90 39.79
N SER A 520 76.31 -187.56 39.06
CA SER A 520 75.23 -188.48 38.71
C SER A 520 75.72 -189.59 37.76
N ILE A 521 76.60 -189.23 36.80
CA ILE A 521 77.25 -190.19 35.89
C ILE A 521 78.13 -191.18 36.68
N GLU A 522 78.97 -190.69 37.60
CA GLU A 522 79.86 -191.56 38.36
C GLU A 522 79.12 -192.42 39.40
N ALA A 523 78.02 -191.89 39.96
CA ALA A 523 77.14 -192.66 40.83
C ALA A 523 76.37 -193.77 40.08
N ALA A 524 75.96 -193.54 38.83
CA ALA A 524 75.39 -194.58 37.97
C ALA A 524 76.42 -195.68 37.64
N ARG A 525 77.71 -195.31 37.57
CA ARG A 525 78.83 -196.22 37.30
C ARG A 525 79.16 -197.15 38.46
N ALA A 526 78.91 -196.73 39.70
CA ALA A 526 79.12 -197.52 40.92
C ALA A 526 78.04 -198.60 41.17
N GLY A 527 77.04 -198.73 40.30
CA GLY A 527 76.00 -199.77 40.38
C GLY A 527 75.14 -199.69 41.65
N GLU A 528 74.75 -200.84 42.22
CA GLU A 528 73.86 -200.92 43.40
C GLU A 528 74.32 -200.09 44.61
N GLN A 529 75.65 -199.92 44.80
CA GLN A 529 76.22 -199.13 45.91
C GLN A 529 76.08 -197.61 45.71
N GLY A 530 75.87 -197.13 44.48
CA GLY A 530 75.82 -195.71 44.13
C GLY A 530 74.41 -195.10 44.05
N LYS A 531 73.34 -195.91 44.20
CA LYS A 531 71.94 -195.47 44.04
C LYS A 531 71.57 -194.27 44.91
N GLY A 532 71.98 -194.25 46.18
CA GLY A 532 71.70 -193.12 47.08
C GLY A 532 72.40 -191.82 46.63
N PHE A 533 73.64 -191.93 46.13
CA PHE A 533 74.43 -190.79 45.67
C PHE A 533 73.91 -190.23 44.33
N ALA A 534 73.44 -191.11 43.43
CA ALA A 534 72.84 -190.71 42.16
C ALA A 534 71.54 -189.90 42.36
N VAL A 535 70.72 -190.26 43.35
CA VAL A 535 69.51 -189.51 43.70
C VAL A 535 69.88 -188.11 44.21
N VAL A 536 70.85 -188.00 45.12
CA VAL A 536 71.30 -186.69 45.65
C VAL A 536 71.92 -185.84 44.54
N ALA A 537 72.75 -186.43 43.68
CA ALA A 537 73.35 -185.70 42.56
C ALA A 537 72.28 -185.23 41.56
N GLY A 538 71.29 -186.07 41.20
CA GLY A 538 70.15 -185.68 40.37
C GLY A 538 69.32 -184.56 41.00
N GLU A 539 69.10 -184.60 42.31
CA GLU A 539 68.39 -183.57 43.04
C GLU A 539 69.16 -182.23 43.05
N ILE A 540 70.49 -182.26 43.22
CA ILE A 540 71.34 -181.06 43.13
C ILE A 540 71.32 -180.48 41.70
N GLY A 541 71.29 -181.33 40.67
CA GLY A 541 71.23 -180.90 39.27
C GLY A 541 69.89 -180.26 38.93
N SER A 542 68.80 -180.89 39.39
CA SER A 542 67.45 -180.34 39.33
C SER A 542 67.38 -178.97 40.04
N LEU A 543 67.94 -178.86 41.26
CA LEU A 543 67.97 -177.61 42.02
C LEU A 543 68.82 -176.52 41.33
N ALA A 544 69.95 -176.89 40.73
CA ALA A 544 70.80 -175.98 39.97
C ALA A 544 70.11 -175.50 38.69
N SER A 545 69.40 -176.38 37.98
CA SER A 545 68.58 -176.03 36.81
C SER A 545 67.42 -175.10 37.19
N GLN A 546 66.70 -175.39 38.28
CA GLN A 546 65.67 -174.50 38.84
C GLN A 546 66.25 -173.15 39.28
N THR A 547 67.44 -173.13 39.86
CA THR A 547 68.14 -171.89 40.23
C THR A 547 68.49 -171.07 38.99
N ALA A 548 69.05 -171.70 37.95
CA ALA A 548 69.34 -171.02 36.69
C ALA A 548 68.08 -170.46 36.02
N ALA A 549 66.97 -171.22 36.01
CA ALA A 549 65.68 -170.76 35.49
C ALA A 549 65.11 -169.58 36.30
N THR A 550 65.19 -169.64 37.62
CA THR A 550 64.75 -168.56 38.53
C THR A 550 65.57 -167.30 38.34
N VAL A 551 66.89 -167.45 38.23
CA VAL A 551 67.81 -166.33 37.94
C VAL A 551 67.57 -165.74 36.55
N GLY A 552 67.23 -166.57 35.55
CA GLY A 552 66.79 -166.11 34.24
C GLY A 552 65.54 -165.23 34.31
N ASN A 553 64.56 -165.62 35.14
CA ASN A 553 63.39 -164.78 35.42
C ASN A 553 63.77 -163.48 36.15
N ILE A 554 64.67 -163.52 37.14
CA ILE A 554 65.18 -162.31 37.82
C ILE A 554 65.84 -161.36 36.81
N LYS A 555 66.70 -161.87 35.91
CA LYS A 555 67.35 -161.06 34.87
C LYS A 555 66.32 -160.39 33.96
N LYS A 556 65.28 -161.13 33.54
CA LYS A 556 64.16 -160.57 32.75
C LYS A 556 63.43 -159.47 33.52
N THR A 557 63.16 -159.67 34.81
CA THR A 557 62.55 -158.64 35.67
C THR A 557 63.44 -157.40 35.82
N ILE A 558 64.75 -157.56 35.99
CA ILE A 558 65.70 -156.43 36.08
C ILE A 558 65.70 -155.59 34.81
N VAL A 559 65.72 -156.22 33.63
CA VAL A 559 65.61 -155.50 32.34
C VAL A 559 64.29 -154.73 32.28
N SER A 560 63.16 -155.36 32.61
CA SER A 560 61.86 -154.68 32.63
C SER A 560 61.81 -153.51 33.62
N VAL A 561 62.46 -153.62 34.78
CA VAL A 561 62.56 -152.55 35.79
C VAL A 561 63.43 -151.41 35.26
N GLN A 562 64.57 -151.70 34.63
CA GLN A 562 65.42 -150.68 34.01
C GLN A 562 64.70 -149.92 32.88
N GLU A 563 64.00 -150.63 32.01
CA GLU A 563 63.18 -150.00 30.97
C GLU A 563 62.05 -149.14 31.55
N ALA A 564 61.41 -149.59 32.64
CA ALA A 564 60.40 -148.80 33.32
C ALA A 564 60.98 -147.52 33.95
N PHE A 565 62.17 -147.60 34.56
CA PHE A 565 62.88 -146.44 35.10
C PHE A 565 63.28 -145.45 34.00
N ASN A 566 63.84 -145.91 32.88
CA ASN A 566 64.19 -145.03 31.77
C ASN A 566 62.95 -144.29 31.23
N ARG A 567 61.82 -144.99 31.05
CA ARG A 567 60.55 -144.36 30.67
C ARG A 567 60.08 -143.32 31.70
N LEU A 568 60.21 -143.61 33.00
CA LEU A 568 59.85 -142.66 34.06
C LEU A 568 60.76 -141.43 34.06
N THR A 569 62.06 -141.61 33.83
CA THR A 569 63.02 -140.51 33.71
C THR A 569 62.73 -139.64 32.50
N ASP A 570 62.52 -140.23 31.33
CA ASP A 570 62.20 -139.49 30.10
C ASP A 570 60.90 -138.70 30.28
N ASN A 571 59.84 -139.32 30.82
CA ASN A 571 58.58 -138.65 31.10
C ASN A 571 58.75 -137.49 32.12
N SER A 572 59.55 -137.69 33.18
CA SER A 572 59.80 -136.65 34.18
C SER A 572 60.60 -135.49 33.60
N GLN A 573 61.56 -135.77 32.71
CA GLN A 573 62.32 -134.75 32.01
C GLN A 573 61.44 -133.96 31.04
N GLN A 574 60.54 -134.63 30.31
CA GLN A 574 59.55 -133.97 29.46
C GLN A 574 58.62 -133.04 30.26
N LEU A 575 58.19 -133.45 31.46
CA LEU A 575 57.41 -132.59 32.36
C LEU A 575 58.19 -131.35 32.81
N LEU A 576 59.49 -131.50 33.13
CA LEU A 576 60.35 -130.36 33.49
C LEU A 576 60.51 -129.38 32.33
N VAL A 577 60.72 -129.90 31.11
CA VAL A 577 60.77 -129.09 29.88
C VAL A 577 59.45 -128.36 29.67
N PHE A 578 58.30 -129.05 29.83
CA PHE A 578 56.99 -128.42 29.71
C PHE A 578 56.78 -127.28 30.72
N VAL A 579 57.19 -127.45 31.98
CA VAL A 579 57.08 -126.38 32.98
C VAL A 579 57.98 -125.19 32.62
N LYS A 580 59.25 -125.44 32.24
CA LYS A 580 60.22 -124.38 31.95
C LYS A 580 59.94 -123.65 30.63
N GLU A 581 59.58 -124.37 29.58
CA GLU A 581 59.45 -123.82 28.22
C GLU A 581 58.02 -123.48 27.83
N THR A 582 57.01 -123.92 28.58
CA THR A 582 55.59 -123.59 28.30
C THR A 582 54.96 -122.84 29.47
N VAL A 583 54.88 -123.47 30.66
CA VAL A 583 54.14 -122.89 31.80
C VAL A 583 54.75 -121.57 32.28
N ASN A 584 56.07 -121.49 32.37
CA ASN A 584 56.77 -120.28 32.82
C ASN A 584 56.58 -119.09 31.85
N PRO A 585 56.82 -119.25 30.52
CA PRO A 585 56.47 -118.23 29.53
C PRO A 585 54.98 -117.83 29.52
N ASP A 586 54.06 -118.75 29.78
CA ASP A 586 52.63 -118.45 29.88
C ASP A 586 52.33 -117.49 31.04
N TYR A 587 52.92 -117.71 32.22
CA TYR A 587 52.76 -116.77 33.35
C TYR A 587 53.35 -115.39 33.07
N GLN A 588 54.50 -115.31 32.39
CA GLN A 588 55.07 -114.02 31.97
C GLN A 588 54.18 -113.31 30.94
N SER A 589 53.52 -114.08 30.07
CA SER A 589 52.54 -113.55 29.12
C SER A 589 51.30 -113.02 29.86
N PHE A 590 50.83 -113.69 30.92
CA PHE A 590 49.74 -113.20 31.76
C PHE A 590 50.09 -111.91 32.51
N VAL A 591 51.32 -111.76 33.02
CA VAL A 591 51.79 -110.50 33.62
C VAL A 591 51.81 -109.37 32.59
N SER A 592 52.28 -109.66 31.38
CA SER A 592 52.31 -108.67 30.29
C SER A 592 50.89 -108.25 29.87
N ALA A 593 49.97 -109.21 29.77
CA ALA A 593 48.56 -108.95 29.48
C ALA A 593 47.88 -108.14 30.59
N ALA A 594 48.15 -108.46 31.86
CA ALA A 594 47.65 -107.70 33.00
C ALA A 594 48.12 -106.23 32.98
N ASN A 595 49.42 -106.00 32.74
CA ASN A 595 49.96 -104.65 32.60
C ASN A 595 49.30 -103.87 31.44
N GLN A 596 49.09 -104.52 30.30
CA GLN A 596 48.38 -103.92 29.17
C GLN A 596 46.95 -103.54 29.54
N TYR A 597 46.18 -104.44 30.16
CA TYR A 597 44.82 -104.14 30.61
C TYR A 597 44.75 -103.02 31.65
N GLY A 598 45.72 -102.93 32.57
CA GLY A 598 45.82 -101.82 33.53
C GLY A 598 46.06 -100.48 32.84
N LYS A 599 46.87 -100.46 31.76
CA LYS A 599 47.09 -99.27 30.94
C LYS A 599 45.85 -98.89 30.13
N ASP A 600 45.23 -99.87 29.47
CA ASP A 600 44.00 -99.66 28.68
C ASP A 600 42.88 -99.08 29.57
N ALA A 601 42.75 -99.57 30.80
CA ALA A 601 41.83 -99.01 31.79
C ALA A 601 42.15 -97.55 32.15
N GLY A 602 43.43 -97.20 32.28
CA GLY A 602 43.85 -95.81 32.48
C GLY A 602 43.52 -94.89 31.30
N ASP A 603 43.65 -95.38 30.07
CA ASP A 603 43.29 -94.62 28.87
C ASP A 603 41.76 -94.42 28.77
N ILE A 604 40.96 -95.43 29.14
CA ILE A 604 39.50 -95.32 29.26
C ILE A 604 39.11 -94.27 30.32
N ASP A 605 39.77 -94.29 31.48
CA ASP A 605 39.54 -93.34 32.57
C ASP A 605 39.83 -91.88 32.16
N SER A 606 40.96 -91.66 31.49
CA SER A 606 41.33 -90.34 30.96
C SER A 606 40.32 -89.85 29.91
N THR A 607 39.88 -90.74 29.01
CA THR A 607 38.86 -90.43 28.00
C THR A 607 37.52 -90.05 28.67
N THR A 608 37.14 -90.80 29.70
CA THR A 608 35.93 -90.56 30.50
C THR A 608 35.98 -89.18 31.17
N THR A 609 37.12 -88.80 31.76
CA THR A 609 37.32 -87.47 32.35
C THR A 609 37.13 -86.34 31.34
N ARG A 610 37.68 -86.49 30.12
CA ARG A 610 37.48 -85.51 29.05
C ARG A 610 36.02 -85.39 28.62
N ILE A 611 35.26 -86.49 28.64
CA ILE A 611 33.82 -86.46 28.35
C ILE A 611 33.07 -85.68 29.43
N VAL A 612 33.43 -85.82 30.72
CA VAL A 612 32.84 -85.03 31.81
C VAL A 612 33.02 -83.53 31.57
N GLU A 613 34.24 -83.10 31.20
CA GLU A 613 34.51 -81.69 30.87
C GLU A 613 33.67 -81.20 29.68
N MET A 614 33.53 -82.02 28.64
CA MET A 614 32.68 -81.71 27.48
C MET A 614 31.21 -81.56 27.87
N THR A 615 30.66 -82.45 28.72
CA THR A 615 29.28 -82.34 29.19
C THR A 615 29.04 -81.05 29.98
N SER A 616 29.98 -80.62 30.83
CA SER A 616 29.89 -79.35 31.57
C SER A 616 29.88 -78.12 30.64
N ASN A 617 30.70 -78.14 29.58
CA ASN A 617 30.68 -77.10 28.57
C ASN A 617 29.34 -77.05 27.81
N ILE A 618 28.75 -78.22 27.48
CA ILE A 618 27.44 -78.29 26.84
C ILE A 618 26.36 -77.71 27.76
N GLU A 619 26.36 -78.02 29.06
CA GLU A 619 25.42 -77.43 30.02
C GLU A 619 25.49 -75.89 30.03
N THR A 620 26.69 -75.33 29.96
CA THR A 620 26.87 -73.87 29.87
C THR A 620 26.25 -73.30 28.60
N ILE A 621 26.51 -73.93 27.44
CA ILE A 621 25.95 -73.53 26.15
C ILE A 621 24.41 -73.62 26.16
N LEU A 622 23.84 -74.67 26.74
CA LEU A 622 22.38 -74.83 26.82
C LEU A 622 21.74 -73.68 27.61
N ASN A 623 22.36 -73.22 28.71
CA ASN A 623 21.87 -72.06 29.46
C ASN A 623 21.87 -70.77 28.63
N GLU A 624 22.92 -70.53 27.83
CA GLU A 624 22.98 -69.38 26.93
C GLU A 624 21.91 -69.45 25.83
N VAL A 625 21.69 -70.64 25.25
CA VAL A 625 20.65 -70.87 24.25
C VAL A 625 19.25 -70.64 24.84
N MET A 626 18.97 -71.11 26.06
CA MET A 626 17.69 -70.86 26.73
C MET A 626 17.44 -69.36 26.94
N ALA A 627 18.46 -68.60 27.36
CA ALA A 627 18.35 -67.15 27.48
C ALA A 627 18.06 -66.48 26.12
N ALA A 628 18.70 -66.95 25.04
CA ALA A 628 18.46 -66.45 23.69
C ALA A 628 17.02 -66.74 23.21
N ILE A 629 16.51 -67.95 23.45
CA ILE A 629 15.11 -68.34 23.16
C ILE A 629 14.14 -67.39 23.85
N GLN A 630 14.34 -67.11 25.15
CA GLN A 630 13.46 -66.21 25.90
C GLN A 630 13.47 -64.78 25.35
N ASN A 631 14.64 -64.26 24.97
CA ASN A 631 14.76 -62.95 24.32
C ASN A 631 14.03 -62.91 22.96
N ILE A 632 14.11 -63.98 22.17
CA ILE A 632 13.40 -64.08 20.87
C ILE A 632 11.89 -64.10 21.09
N ALA A 633 11.40 -64.84 22.09
CA ALA A 633 9.99 -64.89 22.43
C ALA A 633 9.45 -63.51 22.85
N GLU A 634 10.18 -62.79 23.73
CA GLU A 634 9.83 -61.43 24.14
C GLU A 634 9.85 -60.44 22.97
N ALA A 635 10.88 -60.50 22.12
CA ALA A 635 10.98 -59.65 20.94
C ALA A 635 9.84 -59.90 19.94
N SER A 636 9.45 -61.17 19.74
CA SER A 636 8.33 -61.55 18.86
C SER A 636 7.02 -60.97 19.40
N GLN A 637 6.76 -61.10 20.71
CA GLN A 637 5.56 -60.55 21.33
C GLN A 637 5.49 -59.01 21.26
N ASN A 638 6.60 -58.33 21.53
CA ASN A 638 6.69 -56.88 21.43
C ASN A 638 6.45 -56.41 19.97
N THR A 639 6.94 -57.17 19.00
CA THR A 639 6.72 -56.88 17.57
C THR A 639 5.24 -56.98 17.19
N VAL A 640 4.52 -57.96 17.72
CA VAL A 640 3.05 -58.08 17.54
C VAL A 640 2.32 -56.88 18.16
N ASN A 641 2.62 -56.54 19.41
CA ASN A 641 1.97 -55.39 20.09
C ASN A 641 2.23 -54.06 19.36
N ASN A 642 3.45 -53.85 18.86
CA ASN A 642 3.80 -52.68 18.07
C ASN A 642 3.09 -52.66 16.70
N SER A 643 2.92 -53.85 16.09
CA SER A 643 2.19 -54.02 14.84
C SER A 643 0.72 -53.60 14.98
N ASP A 644 0.05 -53.99 16.07
CA ASP A 644 -1.33 -53.57 16.35
C ASP A 644 -1.46 -52.04 16.52
N SER A 645 -0.46 -51.43 17.17
CA SER A 645 -0.41 -49.97 17.33
C SER A 645 -0.22 -49.24 16.00
N ILE A 646 0.56 -49.82 15.08
CA ILE A 646 0.73 -49.29 13.72
C ILE A 646 -0.57 -49.40 12.94
N ILE A 647 -1.27 -50.54 12.99
CA ILE A 647 -2.59 -50.71 12.33
C ILE A 647 -3.55 -49.61 12.78
N THR A 648 -3.68 -49.40 14.10
CA THR A 648 -4.56 -48.36 14.65
C THR A 648 -4.18 -46.97 14.11
N SER A 649 -2.89 -46.67 14.03
CA SER A 649 -2.40 -45.39 13.49
C SER A 649 -2.68 -45.22 12.00
N VAL A 650 -2.61 -46.31 11.23
CA VAL A 650 -2.94 -46.33 9.80
C VAL A 650 -4.44 -46.14 9.58
N GLU A 651 -5.29 -46.75 10.40
CA GLU A 651 -6.75 -46.52 10.37
C GLU A 651 -7.10 -45.05 10.61
N ASP A 652 -6.51 -44.43 11.63
CA ASP A 652 -6.71 -43.01 11.94
C ASP A 652 -6.21 -42.09 10.79
N ALA A 653 -5.05 -42.43 10.21
CA ALA A 653 -4.51 -41.69 9.07
C ALA A 653 -5.37 -41.83 7.81
N SER A 654 -5.92 -43.02 7.56
CA SER A 654 -6.86 -43.28 6.47
C SER A 654 -8.16 -42.47 6.64
N LYS A 655 -8.67 -42.37 7.87
CA LYS A 655 -9.83 -41.52 8.17
C LYS A 655 -9.55 -40.04 7.91
N MET A 656 -8.37 -39.53 8.32
CA MET A 656 -7.95 -38.16 8.00
C MET A 656 -7.83 -37.93 6.48
N ALA A 657 -7.34 -38.91 5.72
CA ALA A 657 -7.32 -38.84 4.25
C ALA A 657 -8.74 -38.67 3.69
N GLY A 658 -9.72 -39.41 4.24
CA GLY A 658 -11.13 -39.25 3.88
C GLY A 658 -11.67 -37.84 4.15
N ASP A 659 -11.32 -37.24 5.29
CA ASP A 659 -11.70 -35.86 5.62
C ASP A 659 -11.05 -34.84 4.67
N ILE A 660 -9.80 -35.05 4.26
CA ILE A 660 -9.11 -34.23 3.25
C ILE A 660 -9.83 -34.32 1.89
N SER A 661 -10.18 -35.52 1.44
CA SER A 661 -10.92 -35.70 0.18
C SER A 661 -12.26 -34.93 0.20
N LYS A 662 -12.95 -34.91 1.34
CA LYS A 662 -14.16 -34.10 1.50
C LYS A 662 -13.88 -32.59 1.38
N MET A 663 -12.83 -32.08 2.05
CA MET A 663 -12.44 -30.67 1.94
C MET A 663 -12.05 -30.29 0.50
N VAL A 664 -11.33 -31.15 -0.20
CA VAL A 664 -10.99 -30.97 -1.62
C VAL A 664 -12.25 -30.83 -2.48
N SER A 665 -13.28 -31.65 -2.24
CA SER A 665 -14.55 -31.53 -2.93
C SER A 665 -15.27 -30.21 -2.62
N GLU A 666 -15.17 -29.70 -1.39
CA GLU A 666 -15.73 -28.40 -1.01
C GLU A 666 -14.97 -27.24 -1.67
N GLU A 667 -13.64 -27.27 -1.71
CA GLU A 667 -12.81 -26.26 -2.39
C GLU A 667 -13.09 -26.20 -3.89
N LYS A 668 -13.23 -27.35 -4.55
CA LYS A 668 -13.57 -27.41 -5.97
C LYS A 668 -14.92 -26.76 -6.26
N MET A 669 -15.90 -26.96 -5.37
CA MET A 669 -17.22 -26.33 -5.47
C MET A 669 -17.15 -24.82 -5.24
N ILE A 670 -16.28 -24.35 -4.34
CA ILE A 670 -16.02 -22.92 -4.13
C ILE A 670 -15.38 -22.31 -5.38
N ALA A 671 -14.38 -22.97 -5.98
CA ALA A 671 -13.74 -22.53 -7.21
C ALA A 671 -14.74 -22.42 -8.37
N GLU A 672 -15.59 -23.43 -8.57
CA GLU A 672 -16.66 -23.41 -9.58
C GLU A 672 -17.67 -22.26 -9.35
N ASN A 673 -18.03 -22.00 -8.09
CA ASN A 673 -18.89 -20.89 -7.72
C ASN A 673 -18.24 -19.53 -8.01
N LEU A 674 -16.95 -19.37 -7.70
CA LEU A 674 -16.18 -18.16 -8.02
C LEU A 674 -16.09 -17.96 -9.54
N GLU A 675 -15.78 -19.01 -10.30
CA GLU A 675 -15.72 -18.95 -11.77
C GLU A 675 -17.08 -18.55 -12.37
N THR A 676 -18.18 -19.10 -11.82
CA THR A 676 -19.55 -18.73 -12.21
C THR A 676 -19.87 -17.28 -11.87
N MET A 677 -19.41 -16.80 -10.70
CA MET A 677 -19.58 -15.41 -10.29
C MET A 677 -18.80 -14.47 -11.21
N VAL A 678 -17.55 -14.81 -11.56
CA VAL A 678 -16.73 -14.05 -12.52
C VAL A 678 -17.41 -14.00 -13.89
N LYS A 679 -17.95 -15.13 -14.38
CA LYS A 679 -18.69 -15.19 -15.66
C LYS A 679 -19.93 -14.30 -15.74
N SER A 680 -20.45 -13.84 -14.59
CA SER A 680 -21.55 -12.86 -14.56
C SER A 680 -21.11 -11.44 -14.94
N TYR A 681 -19.81 -11.16 -14.89
CA TYR A 681 -19.20 -9.90 -15.31
C TYR A 681 -18.70 -10.00 -16.76
N LYS A 682 -18.79 -8.89 -17.52
CA LYS A 682 -18.16 -8.78 -18.84
C LYS A 682 -16.85 -8.03 -18.71
N LEU A 683 -15.73 -8.69 -18.99
CA LEU A 683 -14.38 -8.12 -18.92
C LEU A 683 -13.90 -7.60 -20.27
#